data_AF-A0A9Q1LWY7-F1
#
_entry.id   AF-A0A9Q1LWY7-F1
#
_cell.length_a   1.000
_cell.length_b   1.000
_cell.length_c   1.000
_cell.angle_alpha   90.00
_cell.angle_beta   90.00
_cell.angle_gamma   90.00
#
_symmetry.space_group_name_H-M   'P 1'
#
loop_
_entity.id
_entity.type
_entity.pdbx_description
1 polymer ?
#
loop_
_entity_poly.entity_id
_entity_poly.type
_entity_poly.pdbx_seq_one_letter_code
_entity_poly.pdbx_strand_id
1 'polypeptide(L)'
;MRTDGILGDGRRSAINTALNKHKWLVVLGVVLHAVYMLSIFDIFFKTPIVHGMDPVPPRFSAPAKRLVLLVADGLRADKFYEPDSEGGYRAPFLRSIIRKKGRWGVSHARPPTESRPGHVAIIAGFYEDPSAVTKGWKANPVEFDSVFNQSRHTFSYGSPDIVPIFCGALPHSTWSSYPHEFEDFATDASFLDEWSFDQFQNLLNRSNEDPKLKQLLQQDKLVVFLHLLGCDSNGHAHKPFSSIYLNNVKVVDKIAEKVYNLVQDYYKDNQTAYIFTADHGMSDKGSHGDGHPTNTDTPLVAWGAGVGHPLPISRSDHHENTGRFIDDHLHDTETPSEWGLSGMTRLDVNQADIAPLMSTLLGLPCPVNSVGNLPLQYMNLNKAEEVEAVLANTKQILNQVLRKSQLKQSTSLYTKPFKPLASYSSVLRQIEHLISLKEYETAMKQSEQLRSLALQGLHYFQTYDWLMLMTVITLGYVGWMIYVILHVLQSYTSLPANIFCKEQVPNPRSTVKVHLLGGLLMGVACTLLLVEKSPPLYHAYVVMTMFLWTQIFSEYRFLKALCRYLCGKVNDYYLKLIATCVFSVVILELLVKSFTERKLYTWCFLTTGVAVPFYLYRSLPMSSGIPIFVWMSCWFLSVFTLMPPQIPENTMLVVAGAMMIITIGVVLRYVELHAKDNRYWLSLVAQDSRKLKFPLLFHLQILLVGLASLMVWLSTTHRTEKQELLVLHQLVNWSIAGFSMILPLFSSTGLLSRLTSIFLGVAPPFLLLSIGYEAVFYGALGLALIAWILVENAYLHISKFRLSSTPVKSMEDDNRCLELSDMRIPLTFMVFFNIAFFGTGNFASIASFEISSVYRFITVFSPFLMAALLIFKLLIPFILVICTFSAITKLVQVPLLGCYFLVILCSDVMTIHFFFLVKNKGSWMEIGNSISHFGIMSAQVVFVLMLFAVTNIFTKDIQVRSAQQFSRKKIAFRGSFPSFLPSGGPAPQGSCPSSAKEITSLQTQLFEAVSKLQEILHLQDENQKVTREIRPNDSAILAFANKLKGAERGLDNLVDDYSDYRHPKPAKLENDTEESSVTTVVTQLKLSNILSYAHRISYTTFAPPEFGGGQAPLRGALPQDEQMRASQLYNFADLDVGLPETDEGKENILEPLIEPPAESNPLANLSAIQGLLPPPGWKPGMPVELPTDLPLPPPGWKPGDPIALPPVDSLPLQKRFLFLPHYWMTSLLSNNSWAV
;
A
#
# COMPACT_ATOMS: atom_id res chain seq x y z
N MET A 1 -26.02 -53.95 -35.06
CA MET A 1 -24.94 -52.95 -35.01
C MET A 1 -25.35 -51.85 -34.05
N ARG A 2 -24.77 -51.84 -32.85
CA ARG A 2 -25.13 -50.94 -31.74
C ARG A 2 -23.85 -50.70 -30.92
N THR A 3 -23.00 -49.76 -31.36
CA THR A 3 -21.78 -49.35 -30.62
C THR A 3 -21.25 -48.01 -31.15
N ASP A 4 -21.92 -46.89 -30.89
CA ASP A 4 -21.35 -45.53 -31.11
C ASP A 4 -21.82 -44.50 -30.05
N GLY A 5 -22.42 -44.94 -28.95
CA GLY A 5 -22.94 -44.06 -27.88
C GLY A 5 -21.98 -43.74 -26.73
N ILE A 6 -20.79 -44.35 -26.67
CA ILE A 6 -19.90 -44.31 -25.48
C ILE A 6 -18.67 -43.40 -25.68
N LEU A 7 -18.34 -43.01 -26.91
CA LEU A 7 -17.14 -42.19 -27.22
C LEU A 7 -17.34 -40.67 -27.05
N GLY A 8 -18.59 -40.19 -26.99
CA GLY A 8 -18.89 -38.76 -26.81
C GLY A 8 -18.72 -38.24 -25.37
N ASP A 9 -18.98 -39.10 -24.38
CA ASP A 9 -19.01 -38.70 -22.96
C ASP A 9 -17.60 -38.62 -22.34
N GLY A 10 -16.68 -39.48 -22.79
CA GLY A 10 -15.26 -39.46 -22.37
C GLY A 10 -14.51 -38.20 -22.82
N ARG A 11 -14.82 -37.65 -24.00
CA ARG A 11 -14.18 -36.42 -24.51
C ARG A 11 -14.66 -35.18 -23.76
N ARG A 12 -15.96 -35.09 -23.43
CA ARG A 12 -16.52 -34.04 -22.56
C ARG A 12 -15.98 -34.11 -21.13
N SER A 13 -15.89 -35.31 -20.56
CA SER A 13 -15.32 -35.54 -19.22
C SER A 13 -13.84 -35.16 -19.14
N ALA A 14 -13.03 -35.53 -20.14
CA ALA A 14 -11.61 -35.15 -20.20
C ALA A 14 -11.40 -33.63 -20.35
N ILE A 15 -12.22 -32.95 -21.17
CA ILE A 15 -12.17 -31.49 -21.34
C ILE A 15 -12.57 -30.78 -20.04
N ASN A 16 -13.63 -31.24 -19.36
CA ASN A 16 -14.05 -30.67 -18.06
C ASN A 16 -12.99 -30.89 -16.97
N THR A 17 -12.34 -32.06 -16.94
CA THR A 17 -11.26 -32.37 -15.99
C THR A 17 -10.04 -31.49 -16.24
N ALA A 18 -9.66 -31.27 -17.51
CA ALA A 18 -8.58 -30.36 -17.87
C ALA A 18 -8.93 -28.91 -17.47
N LEU A 19 -10.13 -28.42 -17.78
CA LEU A 19 -10.56 -27.06 -17.44
C LEU A 19 -10.56 -26.82 -15.92
N ASN A 20 -10.97 -27.81 -15.13
CA ASN A 20 -10.94 -27.76 -13.67
C ASN A 20 -9.50 -27.73 -13.13
N LYS A 21 -8.56 -28.45 -13.75
CA LYS A 21 -7.14 -28.43 -13.37
C LYS A 21 -6.51 -27.04 -13.56
N HIS A 22 -6.86 -26.34 -14.64
CA HIS A 22 -6.37 -24.98 -14.90
C HIS A 22 -6.89 -23.97 -13.87
N LYS A 23 -8.21 -23.99 -13.60
CA LYS A 23 -8.82 -23.09 -12.61
C LYS A 23 -8.22 -23.30 -11.22
N TRP A 24 -8.01 -24.57 -10.84
CA TRP A 24 -7.41 -24.91 -9.56
C TRP A 24 -5.96 -24.42 -9.43
N LEU A 25 -5.15 -24.55 -10.49
CA LEU A 25 -3.77 -24.05 -10.50
C LEU A 25 -3.71 -22.53 -10.32
N VAL A 26 -4.61 -21.79 -10.96
CA VAL A 26 -4.71 -20.34 -10.81
C VAL A 26 -5.10 -19.95 -9.39
N VAL A 27 -6.12 -20.60 -8.81
CA VAL A 27 -6.52 -20.35 -7.41
C VAL A 27 -5.38 -20.66 -6.45
N LEU A 28 -4.67 -21.79 -6.65
CA LEU A 28 -3.50 -22.14 -5.85
C LEU A 28 -2.41 -21.06 -5.93
N GLY A 29 -2.13 -20.55 -7.13
CA GLY A 29 -1.17 -19.47 -7.33
C GLY A 29 -1.56 -18.19 -6.58
N VAL A 30 -2.83 -17.78 -6.65
CA VAL A 30 -3.34 -16.60 -5.91
C VAL A 30 -3.17 -16.78 -4.40
N VAL A 31 -3.56 -17.93 -3.87
CA VAL A 31 -3.44 -18.23 -2.42
C VAL A 31 -1.98 -18.25 -1.98
N LEU A 32 -1.09 -18.86 -2.77
CA LEU A 32 0.34 -18.90 -2.47
C LEU A 32 0.94 -17.50 -2.37
N HIS A 33 0.68 -16.64 -3.37
CA HIS A 33 1.21 -15.28 -3.39
C HIS A 33 0.65 -14.44 -2.25
N ALA A 34 -0.65 -14.55 -1.95
CA ALA A 34 -1.26 -13.85 -0.82
C ALA A 34 -0.64 -14.27 0.52
N VAL A 35 -0.42 -15.59 0.73
CA VAL A 35 0.19 -16.10 1.96
C VAL A 35 1.66 -15.66 2.07
N TYR A 36 2.46 -15.85 1.02
CA TYR A 36 3.89 -15.49 1.05
C TYR A 36 4.14 -13.99 1.02
N MET A 37 3.20 -13.18 0.54
CA MET A 37 3.27 -11.72 0.67
C MET A 37 3.33 -11.28 2.12
N LEU A 38 2.66 -12.00 3.04
CA LEU A 38 2.71 -11.69 4.48
C LEU A 38 4.04 -12.10 5.14
N SER A 39 4.82 -12.98 4.52
CA SER A 39 6.02 -13.55 5.13
C SER A 39 7.10 -12.53 5.46
N ILE A 40 7.17 -11.43 4.70
CA ILE A 40 8.15 -10.37 4.95
C ILE A 40 7.97 -9.72 6.33
N PHE A 41 6.73 -9.64 6.85
CA PHE A 41 6.47 -9.06 8.16
C PHE A 41 6.99 -9.98 9.28
N ASP A 42 6.79 -11.29 9.14
CA ASP A 42 7.28 -12.28 10.10
C ASP A 42 8.81 -12.48 10.07
N ILE A 43 9.44 -12.19 8.93
CA ILE A 43 10.88 -12.37 8.70
C ILE A 43 11.67 -11.11 9.07
N PHE A 44 11.22 -9.95 8.63
CA PHE A 44 11.99 -8.70 8.66
C PHE A 44 11.49 -7.69 9.70
N PHE A 45 10.21 -7.74 10.08
CA PHE A 45 9.51 -6.71 10.85
C PHE A 45 8.91 -7.26 12.16
N LYS A 46 9.79 -7.77 13.04
CA LYS A 46 9.39 -8.30 14.36
C LYS A 46 9.42 -7.19 15.42
N THR A 47 8.37 -7.16 16.25
CA THR A 47 8.29 -6.20 17.35
C THR A 47 9.52 -6.23 18.26
N PRO A 48 10.08 -5.06 18.62
CA PRO A 48 11.18 -4.98 19.59
C PRO A 48 10.70 -5.22 21.02
N ILE A 49 9.40 -5.00 21.31
CA ILE A 49 8.83 -4.96 22.65
C ILE A 49 8.83 -6.35 23.30
N VAL A 50 9.27 -6.39 24.56
CA VAL A 50 9.25 -7.55 25.44
C VAL A 50 8.45 -7.18 26.70
N HIS A 51 7.61 -8.11 27.15
CA HIS A 51 6.81 -7.93 28.37
C HIS A 51 7.27 -8.85 29.50
N GLY A 52 6.96 -8.44 30.74
CA GLY A 52 7.23 -9.22 31.95
C GLY A 52 8.67 -9.13 32.43
N MET A 53 9.30 -7.96 32.32
CA MET A 53 10.59 -7.65 32.93
C MET A 53 10.39 -6.67 34.07
N ASP A 54 11.14 -6.84 35.15
CA ASP A 54 11.15 -5.89 36.25
C ASP A 54 12.08 -4.70 35.92
N PRO A 55 11.66 -3.45 36.21
CA PRO A 55 12.53 -2.28 36.09
C PRO A 55 13.74 -2.39 37.04
N VAL A 56 14.91 -1.97 36.56
CA VAL A 56 16.15 -1.96 37.36
C VAL A 56 16.33 -0.57 38.00
N PRO A 57 16.18 -0.43 39.34
CA PRO A 57 16.37 0.84 39.99
C PRO A 57 17.86 1.22 40.05
N PRO A 58 18.20 2.50 39.79
CA PRO A 58 19.57 2.98 39.99
C PRO A 58 19.96 3.00 41.47
N ARG A 59 21.25 2.72 41.78
CA ARG A 59 21.82 2.76 43.13
C ARG A 59 22.61 4.05 43.41
N PHE A 60 22.04 5.20 43.04
CA PHE A 60 22.61 6.51 43.30
C PHE A 60 21.50 7.53 43.60
N SER A 61 21.87 8.70 44.14
CA SER A 61 20.93 9.78 44.43
C SER A 61 20.56 10.53 43.16
N ALA A 62 19.26 10.79 42.97
CA ALA A 62 18.76 11.54 41.80
C ALA A 62 19.44 12.92 41.69
N PRO A 63 20.11 13.23 40.56
CA PRO A 63 20.75 14.53 40.35
C PRO A 63 19.78 15.71 40.29
N ALA A 64 18.54 15.47 39.85
CA ALA A 64 17.47 16.44 39.75
C ALA A 64 16.18 15.92 40.40
N LYS A 65 15.36 16.83 40.95
CA LYS A 65 14.00 16.51 41.40
C LYS A 65 12.99 16.52 40.26
N ARG A 66 13.25 17.31 39.22
CA ARG A 66 12.31 17.60 38.13
C ARG A 66 13.07 17.66 36.80
N LEU A 67 12.43 17.21 35.73
CA LEU A 67 12.96 17.29 34.37
C LEU A 67 11.94 17.98 33.47
N VAL A 68 12.41 18.98 32.72
CA VAL A 68 11.62 19.66 31.68
C VAL A 68 12.14 19.19 30.32
N LEU A 69 11.29 18.47 29.58
CA LEU A 69 11.53 18.04 28.21
C LEU A 69 10.78 18.99 27.26
N LEU A 70 11.54 19.66 26.40
CA LEU A 70 11.05 20.51 25.33
C LEU A 70 11.37 19.83 24.00
N VAL A 71 10.34 19.44 23.24
CA VAL A 71 10.53 18.85 21.90
C VAL A 71 9.89 19.78 20.88
N ALA A 72 10.73 20.36 20.02
CA ALA A 72 10.31 21.20 18.90
C ALA A 72 10.15 20.33 17.65
N ASP A 73 8.93 19.89 17.40
CA ASP A 73 8.59 18.97 16.32
C ASP A 73 9.05 19.53 14.95
N GLY A 74 9.69 18.70 14.13
CA GLY A 74 10.16 19.08 12.80
C GLY A 74 11.31 20.11 12.76
N LEU A 75 12.00 20.39 13.87
CA LEU A 75 13.13 21.34 13.91
C LEU A 75 14.44 20.72 13.40
N ARG A 76 14.94 21.25 12.29
CA ARG A 76 16.23 20.83 11.71
C ARG A 76 17.42 21.35 12.51
N ALA A 77 18.43 20.50 12.71
CA ALA A 77 19.68 20.89 13.38
C ALA A 77 20.42 22.04 12.65
N ASP A 78 20.51 22.01 11.33
CA ASP A 78 21.20 23.05 10.56
C ASP A 78 20.56 24.43 10.75
N LYS A 79 19.23 24.54 10.66
CA LYS A 79 18.48 25.79 10.84
C LYS A 79 18.52 26.33 12.27
N PHE A 80 18.69 25.44 13.23
CA PHE A 80 18.87 25.80 14.63
C PHE A 80 20.27 26.40 14.90
N TYR A 81 21.34 25.80 14.35
CA TYR A 81 22.72 26.20 14.64
C TYR A 81 23.29 27.27 13.70
N GLU A 82 22.84 27.35 12.44
CA GLU A 82 23.34 28.30 11.45
C GLU A 82 22.96 29.76 11.81
N PRO A 83 23.81 30.75 11.45
CA PRO A 83 23.45 32.15 11.58
C PRO A 83 22.35 32.54 10.57
N ASP A 84 21.68 33.66 10.83
CA ASP A 84 20.82 34.33 9.86
C ASP A 84 21.65 35.15 8.85
N SER A 85 20.97 35.76 7.88
CA SER A 85 21.59 36.59 6.83
C SER A 85 22.34 37.82 7.35
N GLU A 86 22.08 38.25 8.58
CA GLU A 86 22.72 39.40 9.23
C GLU A 86 23.87 38.98 10.16
N GLY A 87 24.16 37.67 10.24
CA GLY A 87 25.18 37.10 11.12
C GLY A 87 24.72 36.92 12.58
N GLY A 88 23.45 37.19 12.86
CA GLY A 88 22.78 36.85 14.12
C GLY A 88 22.49 35.36 14.23
N TYR A 89 22.06 34.88 15.40
CA TYR A 89 21.62 33.49 15.59
C TYR A 89 20.16 33.45 16.01
N ARG A 90 19.39 32.52 15.44
CA ARG A 90 17.93 32.44 15.65
C ARG A 90 17.55 31.97 17.05
N ALA A 91 18.39 31.16 17.69
CA ALA A 91 18.20 30.66 19.05
C ALA A 91 19.24 31.23 20.04
N PRO A 92 19.21 32.55 20.33
CA PRO A 92 20.22 33.20 21.17
C PRO A 92 20.24 32.68 22.61
N PHE A 93 19.08 32.37 23.22
CA PHE A 93 19.03 31.86 24.59
C PHE A 93 19.68 30.48 24.68
N LEU A 94 19.24 29.51 23.88
CA LEU A 94 19.81 28.16 23.87
C LEU A 94 21.28 28.19 23.44
N ARG A 95 21.68 29.04 22.50
CA ARG A 95 23.10 29.26 22.19
C ARG A 95 23.90 29.77 23.39
N SER A 96 23.31 30.62 24.22
CA SER A 96 23.94 31.07 25.47
C SER A 96 24.08 29.93 26.48
N ILE A 97 23.10 29.01 26.54
CA ILE A 97 23.16 27.79 27.36
C ILE A 97 24.32 26.92 26.89
N ILE A 98 24.42 26.64 25.59
CA ILE A 98 25.52 25.87 24.99
C ILE A 98 26.88 26.44 25.38
N ARG A 99 27.04 27.76 25.33
CA ARG A 99 28.33 28.43 25.59
C ARG A 99 28.69 28.53 27.07
N LYS A 100 27.71 28.57 27.98
CA LYS A 100 27.94 28.98 29.38
C LYS A 100 27.53 27.97 30.43
N LYS A 101 26.53 27.12 30.16
CA LYS A 101 25.85 26.34 31.21
C LYS A 101 25.73 24.85 30.90
N GLY A 102 25.51 24.47 29.65
CA GLY A 102 25.04 23.13 29.29
C GLY A 102 25.96 22.35 28.35
N ARG A 103 25.45 21.19 27.93
CA ARG A 103 26.03 20.27 26.95
C ARG A 103 25.18 20.26 25.69
N TRP A 104 25.80 19.96 24.56
CA TRP A 104 25.14 20.07 23.26
C TRP A 104 25.69 19.09 22.24
N GLY A 105 24.87 18.79 21.24
CA GLY A 105 25.23 17.99 20.08
C GLY A 105 24.03 17.77 19.17
N VAL A 106 24.12 16.76 18.31
CA VAL A 106 23.04 16.34 17.43
C VAL A 106 22.46 15.02 17.94
N SER A 107 21.14 14.96 18.05
CA SER A 107 20.41 13.72 18.22
C SER A 107 20.07 13.16 16.85
N HIS A 108 20.45 11.90 16.60
CA HIS A 108 20.15 11.24 15.34
C HIS A 108 18.88 10.40 15.46
N ALA A 109 17.80 10.92 14.87
CA ALA A 109 16.56 10.19 14.65
C ALA A 109 16.77 9.08 13.63
N ARG A 110 15.99 8.00 13.75
CA ARG A 110 16.00 6.90 12.79
C ARG A 110 14.74 6.93 11.95
N PRO A 111 14.81 6.53 10.68
CA PRO A 111 13.62 6.36 9.88
C PRO A 111 12.68 5.33 10.54
N PRO A 112 11.39 5.63 10.71
CA PRO A 112 10.69 6.77 10.14
C PRO A 112 10.96 8.01 10.96
N THR A 113 11.43 9.07 10.29
CA THR A 113 11.50 10.40 10.89
C THR A 113 10.10 11.01 10.83
N GLU A 114 9.17 10.34 11.51
CA GLU A 114 7.79 10.74 11.73
C GLU A 114 7.62 11.05 13.22
N SER A 115 6.65 11.89 13.57
CA SER A 115 6.61 12.44 14.93
C SER A 115 6.48 11.37 16.00
N ARG A 116 5.58 10.39 15.82
CA ARG A 116 5.37 9.32 16.81
C ARG A 116 6.65 8.49 17.07
N PRO A 117 7.31 7.88 16.07
CA PRO A 117 8.48 7.03 16.32
C PRO A 117 9.68 7.82 16.85
N GLY A 118 9.82 9.09 16.46
CA GLY A 118 10.80 10.00 17.07
C GLY A 118 10.54 10.22 18.56
N HIS A 119 9.29 10.53 18.93
CA HIS A 119 8.89 10.67 20.33
C HIS A 119 9.03 9.37 21.14
N VAL A 120 8.70 8.21 20.56
CA VAL A 120 8.91 6.90 21.22
C VAL A 120 10.40 6.63 21.45
N ALA A 121 11.26 6.98 20.51
CA ALA A 121 12.71 6.89 20.72
C ALA A 121 13.17 7.82 21.86
N ILE A 122 12.75 9.08 21.87
CA ILE A 122 13.13 10.06 22.91
C ILE A 122 12.65 9.61 24.30
N ILE A 123 11.38 9.20 24.42
CA ILE A 123 10.69 9.04 25.72
C ILE A 123 10.74 7.59 26.23
N ALA A 124 10.73 6.59 25.35
CA ALA A 124 10.77 5.17 25.72
C ALA A 124 12.12 4.48 25.38
N GLY A 125 12.97 5.12 24.57
CA GLY A 125 14.33 4.65 24.34
C GLY A 125 14.45 3.45 23.41
N PHE A 126 13.45 3.21 22.54
CA PHE A 126 13.51 2.17 21.52
C PHE A 126 12.93 2.66 20.19
N TYR A 127 13.27 1.98 19.10
CA TYR A 127 12.80 2.31 17.76
C TYR A 127 11.59 1.45 17.40
N GLU A 128 10.45 2.07 17.09
CA GLU A 128 9.28 1.35 16.60
C GLU A 128 9.58 0.67 15.26
N ASP A 129 9.08 -0.55 15.11
CA ASP A 129 9.21 -1.31 13.86
C ASP A 129 8.09 -0.91 12.88
N PRO A 130 8.36 -0.89 11.55
CA PRO A 130 7.36 -0.61 10.53
C PRO A 130 6.04 -1.36 10.63
N SER A 131 6.01 -2.55 11.23
CA SER A 131 4.77 -3.28 11.51
C SER A 131 3.77 -2.53 12.39
N ALA A 132 4.21 -1.55 13.20
CA ALA A 132 3.33 -0.69 13.99
C ALA A 132 2.33 0.09 13.12
N VAL A 133 2.69 0.39 11.87
CA VAL A 133 1.85 1.06 10.87
C VAL A 133 0.61 0.26 10.51
N THR A 134 0.72 -1.07 10.50
CA THR A 134 -0.41 -1.97 10.20
C THR A 134 -1.51 -1.91 11.26
N LYS A 135 -1.22 -1.35 12.44
CA LYS A 135 -2.16 -1.22 13.56
C LYS A 135 -2.68 0.20 13.79
N GLY A 136 -2.37 1.13 12.89
CA GLY A 136 -2.88 2.50 12.90
C GLY A 136 -2.00 3.47 13.70
N TRP A 137 -1.55 4.54 13.05
CA TRP A 137 -0.70 5.58 13.64
C TRP A 137 -1.34 6.37 14.79
N LYS A 138 -2.68 6.39 14.86
CA LYS A 138 -3.47 7.27 15.75
C LYS A 138 -3.71 6.76 17.18
N ALA A 139 -3.39 5.50 17.47
CA ALA A 139 -3.54 4.92 18.81
C ALA A 139 -2.33 4.06 19.14
N ASN A 140 -2.02 3.92 20.43
CA ASN A 140 -0.95 3.01 20.84
C ASN A 140 -1.46 1.56 20.73
N PRO A 141 -1.00 0.76 19.74
CA PRO A 141 -1.55 -0.56 19.50
C PRO A 141 -0.93 -1.61 20.42
N VAL A 142 0.12 -1.26 21.18
CA VAL A 142 0.85 -2.12 22.11
C VAL A 142 1.35 -1.28 23.27
N GLU A 143 0.94 -1.59 24.50
CA GLU A 143 1.44 -0.89 25.68
C GLU A 143 2.96 -1.06 25.84
N PHE A 144 3.68 0.03 26.08
CA PHE A 144 5.10 -0.01 26.39
C PHE A 144 5.42 0.94 27.54
N ASP A 145 6.50 0.64 28.23
CA ASP A 145 7.04 1.46 29.32
C ASP A 145 7.84 2.64 28.78
N SER A 146 7.86 3.74 29.52
CA SER A 146 8.53 4.98 29.14
C SER A 146 9.03 5.73 30.37
N VAL A 147 9.81 6.80 30.18
CA VAL A 147 10.26 7.64 31.30
C VAL A 147 9.07 8.22 32.07
N PHE A 148 7.95 8.49 31.40
CA PHE A 148 6.75 9.04 32.03
C PHE A 148 6.08 7.99 32.93
N ASN A 149 6.05 6.73 32.50
CA ASN A 149 5.55 5.61 33.31
C ASN A 149 6.37 5.41 34.59
N GLN A 150 7.68 5.60 34.52
CA GLN A 150 8.59 5.48 35.66
C GLN A 150 8.61 6.73 36.57
N SER A 151 8.11 7.86 36.09
CA SER A 151 8.02 9.11 36.86
C SER A 151 7.01 9.00 38.00
N ARG A 152 7.12 9.89 39.00
CA ARG A 152 6.10 10.00 40.05
C ARG A 152 4.84 10.69 39.54
N HIS A 153 5.01 11.73 38.73
CA HIS A 153 3.92 12.41 38.05
C HIS A 153 4.45 13.10 36.79
N THR A 154 3.65 13.09 35.72
CA THR A 154 3.97 13.76 34.46
C THR A 154 2.97 14.86 34.15
N PHE A 155 3.46 16.06 33.83
CA PHE A 155 2.67 17.15 33.26
C PHE A 155 2.97 17.27 31.77
N SER A 156 1.96 17.22 30.91
CA SER A 156 2.17 17.19 29.45
C SER A 156 1.22 18.10 28.68
N TYR A 157 1.75 18.94 27.79
CA TYR A 157 0.95 19.87 26.98
C TYR A 157 1.44 19.91 25.53
N GLY A 158 0.50 19.94 24.57
CA GLY A 158 0.78 20.14 23.14
C GLY A 158 -0.18 19.37 22.22
N SER A 159 0.33 18.74 21.16
CA SER A 159 -0.51 18.17 20.09
C SER A 159 -1.43 17.04 20.57
N PRO A 160 -2.70 17.01 20.11
CA PRO A 160 -3.63 15.90 20.35
C PRO A 160 -3.19 14.59 19.70
N ASP A 161 -2.23 14.61 18.76
CA ASP A 161 -1.72 13.41 18.11
C ASP A 161 -0.54 12.76 18.85
N ILE A 162 0.15 13.49 19.75
CA ILE A 162 1.34 12.98 20.48
C ILE A 162 1.10 12.83 21.98
N VAL A 163 0.54 13.85 22.65
CA VAL A 163 0.39 13.84 24.11
C VAL A 163 -0.43 12.64 24.62
N PRO A 164 -1.57 12.26 24.00
CA PRO A 164 -2.36 11.12 24.44
C PRO A 164 -1.65 9.77 24.30
N ILE A 165 -0.65 9.64 23.42
CA ILE A 165 0.10 8.38 23.23
C ILE A 165 0.77 7.94 24.53
N PHE A 166 1.36 8.89 25.27
CA PHE A 166 2.10 8.62 26.49
C PHE A 166 1.27 8.84 27.76
N CYS A 167 0.34 9.81 27.74
CA CYS A 167 -0.39 10.22 28.93
C CYS A 167 -1.84 9.69 28.99
N GLY A 168 -2.43 9.31 27.85
CA GLY A 168 -3.86 8.96 27.76
C GLY A 168 -4.26 7.77 28.62
N ALA A 169 -3.37 6.80 28.78
CA ALA A 169 -3.56 5.63 29.64
C ALA A 169 -2.78 5.72 30.98
N LEU A 170 -2.10 6.84 31.26
CA LEU A 170 -1.20 7.00 32.40
C LEU A 170 -1.93 7.65 33.60
N PRO A 171 -2.21 6.92 34.70
CA PRO A 171 -3.03 7.45 35.79
C PRO A 171 -2.38 8.61 36.55
N HIS A 172 -1.04 8.57 36.71
CA HIS A 172 -0.26 9.62 37.37
C HIS A 172 0.23 10.68 36.38
N SER A 173 -0.70 11.20 35.58
CA SER A 173 -0.42 12.28 34.65
C SER A 173 -1.48 13.39 34.69
N THR A 174 -1.08 14.60 34.32
CA THR A 174 -1.97 15.73 34.12
C THR A 174 -1.61 16.35 32.78
N TRP A 175 -2.52 16.25 31.83
CA TRP A 175 -2.24 16.65 30.46
C TRP A 175 -3.42 17.32 29.81
N SER A 176 -3.13 18.12 28.79
CA SER A 176 -4.13 18.75 27.93
C SER A 176 -3.55 18.92 26.53
N SER A 177 -4.42 18.87 25.53
CA SER A 177 -4.07 19.17 24.14
C SER A 177 -5.00 20.23 23.59
N TYR A 178 -4.51 21.04 22.65
CA TYR A 178 -5.38 21.93 21.90
C TYR A 178 -6.32 21.12 20.98
N PRO A 179 -7.46 21.70 20.54
CA PRO A 179 -8.38 21.04 19.63
C PRO A 179 -7.73 20.73 18.28
N HIS A 180 -8.22 19.68 17.63
CA HIS A 180 -7.70 19.27 16.32
C HIS A 180 -7.86 20.40 15.27
N GLU A 181 -8.85 21.26 15.42
CA GLU A 181 -9.12 22.39 14.53
C GLU A 181 -7.98 23.41 14.43
N PHE A 182 -7.08 23.45 15.43
CA PHE A 182 -6.01 24.44 15.51
C PHE A 182 -4.79 24.10 14.64
N GLU A 183 -4.65 22.85 14.17
CA GLU A 183 -3.57 22.45 13.25
C GLU A 183 -3.94 22.79 11.80
N ASP A 184 -4.18 24.08 11.52
CA ASP A 184 -4.45 24.61 10.18
C ASP A 184 -3.16 25.09 9.50
N PHE A 185 -2.70 24.31 8.52
CA PHE A 185 -1.51 24.58 7.71
C PHE A 185 -1.60 25.84 6.85
N ALA A 186 -2.77 26.50 6.75
CA ALA A 186 -2.89 27.78 6.05
C ALA A 186 -2.41 28.98 6.89
N THR A 187 -2.25 28.79 8.21
CA THR A 187 -1.90 29.86 9.17
C THR A 187 -0.50 29.67 9.75
N ASP A 188 0.11 30.74 10.27
CA ASP A 188 1.36 30.63 11.01
C ASP A 188 1.12 29.81 12.28
N ALA A 189 1.70 28.62 12.35
CA ALA A 189 1.47 27.66 13.41
C ALA A 189 2.22 27.95 14.72
N SER A 190 2.96 29.07 14.82
CA SER A 190 3.76 29.38 16.02
C SER A 190 2.93 29.53 17.29
N PHE A 191 1.64 29.87 17.18
CA PHE A 191 0.73 29.99 18.33
C PHE A 191 0.47 28.65 19.02
N LEU A 192 0.66 27.51 18.34
CA LEU A 192 0.55 26.17 18.95
C LEU A 192 1.63 25.93 20.00
N ASP A 193 2.83 26.47 19.75
CA ASP A 193 3.95 26.42 20.69
C ASP A 193 3.66 27.30 21.91
N GLU A 194 3.13 28.52 21.67
CA GLU A 194 2.74 29.44 22.74
C GLU A 194 1.61 28.87 23.60
N TRP A 195 0.63 28.19 23.01
CA TRP A 195 -0.44 27.52 23.75
C TRP A 195 0.10 26.52 24.78
N SER A 196 1.11 25.72 24.39
CA SER A 196 1.72 24.73 25.28
C SER A 196 2.44 25.39 26.45
N PHE A 197 3.12 26.51 26.20
CA PHE A 197 3.71 27.34 27.23
C PHE A 197 2.65 27.93 28.17
N ASP A 198 1.57 28.49 27.62
CA ASP A 198 0.50 29.13 28.40
C ASP A 198 -0.20 28.13 29.33
N GLN A 199 -0.43 26.89 28.87
CA GLN A 199 -0.96 25.84 29.75
C GLN A 199 -0.04 25.54 30.93
N PHE A 200 1.27 25.47 30.69
CA PHE A 200 2.24 25.25 31.75
C PHE A 200 2.33 26.44 32.71
N GLN A 201 2.28 27.67 32.20
CA GLN A 201 2.22 28.87 33.04
C GLN A 201 0.96 28.91 33.89
N ASN A 202 -0.20 28.59 33.30
CA ASN A 202 -1.47 28.50 34.00
C ASN A 202 -1.49 27.40 35.07
N LEU A 203 -0.80 26.28 34.83
CA LEU A 203 -0.63 25.23 35.84
C LEU A 203 0.11 25.77 37.08
N LEU A 204 1.24 26.47 36.88
CA LEU A 204 1.99 27.04 37.99
C LEU A 204 1.22 28.17 38.70
N ASN A 205 0.49 29.00 37.95
CA ASN A 205 -0.34 30.05 38.55
C ASN A 205 -1.46 29.46 39.42
N ARG A 206 -2.20 28.47 38.93
CA ARG A 206 -3.27 27.79 39.69
C ARG A 206 -2.75 27.09 40.94
N SER A 207 -1.50 26.63 40.92
CA SER A 207 -0.89 26.01 42.10
C SER A 207 -0.72 26.98 43.29
N ASN A 208 -0.79 28.29 43.06
CA ASN A 208 -0.78 29.27 44.15
C ASN A 208 -2.12 29.27 44.91
N GLU A 209 -3.20 28.83 44.27
CA GLU A 209 -4.56 28.80 44.81
C GLU A 209 -5.00 27.39 45.22
N ASP A 210 -4.47 26.35 44.57
CA ASP A 210 -4.75 24.94 44.87
C ASP A 210 -3.58 24.28 45.66
N PRO A 211 -3.74 24.05 46.98
CA PRO A 211 -2.71 23.43 47.81
C PRO A 211 -2.37 21.99 47.39
N LYS A 212 -3.32 21.24 46.81
CA LYS A 212 -3.06 19.86 46.35
C LYS A 212 -2.17 19.87 45.13
N LEU A 213 -2.46 20.75 44.17
CA LEU A 213 -1.62 20.95 42.99
C LEU A 213 -0.22 21.44 43.38
N LYS A 214 -0.13 22.36 44.35
CA LYS A 214 1.17 22.81 44.89
C LYS A 214 1.96 21.68 45.50
N GLN A 215 1.31 20.84 46.31
CA GLN A 215 1.96 19.69 46.92
C GLN A 215 2.46 18.70 45.85
N LEU A 216 1.68 18.49 44.78
CA LEU A 216 2.05 17.64 43.66
C LEU A 216 3.28 18.18 42.93
N LEU A 217 3.33 19.48 42.63
CA LEU A 217 4.46 20.14 41.96
C LEU A 217 5.74 20.19 42.81
N GLN A 218 5.63 20.09 44.13
CA GLN A 218 6.79 20.06 45.04
C GLN A 218 7.41 18.67 45.21
N GLN A 219 6.83 17.62 44.63
CA GLN A 219 7.37 16.26 44.72
C GLN A 219 8.68 16.09 43.92
N ASP A 220 9.35 14.97 44.16
CA ASP A 220 10.49 14.51 43.36
C ASP A 220 10.05 13.64 42.19
N LYS A 221 10.98 13.40 41.24
CA LYS A 221 10.77 12.53 40.08
C LYS A 221 9.63 13.00 39.17
N LEU A 222 9.48 14.33 39.04
CA LEU A 222 8.48 14.95 38.18
C LEU A 222 9.01 15.16 36.78
N VAL A 223 8.16 14.93 35.79
CA VAL A 223 8.44 15.24 34.39
C VAL A 223 7.46 16.30 33.91
N VAL A 224 7.98 17.31 33.21
CA VAL A 224 7.19 18.28 32.45
C VAL A 224 7.57 18.10 30.98
N PHE A 225 6.59 17.77 30.15
CA PHE A 225 6.76 17.61 28.71
C PHE A 225 5.96 18.68 27.96
N LEU A 226 6.65 19.53 27.21
CA LEU A 226 6.02 20.47 26.30
C LEU A 226 6.35 20.08 24.86
N HIS A 227 5.30 19.74 24.13
CA HIS A 227 5.36 19.40 22.72
C HIS A 227 5.06 20.65 21.88
N LEU A 228 6.07 21.11 21.12
CA LEU A 228 6.01 22.35 20.35
C LEU A 228 5.90 21.99 18.85
N LEU A 229 4.68 21.99 18.30
CA LEU A 229 4.37 21.55 16.93
C LEU A 229 4.66 22.58 15.83
N GLY A 230 4.83 23.86 16.19
CA GLY A 230 4.81 24.98 15.23
C GLY A 230 5.85 24.87 14.13
N CYS A 231 7.04 24.34 14.43
CA CYS A 231 8.10 24.13 13.43
C CYS A 231 7.70 23.10 12.35
N ASP A 232 7.15 21.96 12.73
CA ASP A 232 6.69 20.93 11.78
C ASP A 232 5.57 21.47 10.87
N SER A 233 4.53 22.06 11.49
CA SER A 233 3.39 22.62 10.76
C SER A 233 3.81 23.70 9.76
N ASN A 234 4.64 24.65 10.20
CA ASN A 234 5.19 25.69 9.32
C ASN A 234 6.18 25.11 8.28
N GLY A 235 6.86 24.01 8.59
CA GLY A 235 7.75 23.30 7.69
C GLY A 235 7.00 22.68 6.52
N HIS A 236 5.91 21.96 6.78
CA HIS A 236 5.03 21.39 5.75
C HIS A 236 4.40 22.48 4.88
N ALA A 237 3.80 23.48 5.51
CA ALA A 237 3.07 24.57 4.86
C ALA A 237 3.99 25.49 4.04
N HIS A 238 5.08 25.96 4.63
CA HIS A 238 5.86 27.07 4.11
C HIS A 238 7.30 26.71 3.73
N LYS A 239 7.76 25.48 3.98
CA LYS A 239 9.13 24.98 3.73
C LYS A 239 10.15 25.49 4.76
N PRO A 240 11.20 24.70 5.09
CA PRO A 240 12.12 25.00 6.19
C PRO A 240 13.09 26.17 5.96
N PHE A 241 13.15 26.73 4.76
CA PHE A 241 13.91 27.94 4.45
C PHE A 241 13.04 29.21 4.43
N SER A 242 11.72 29.09 4.65
CA SER A 242 10.83 30.26 4.72
C SER A 242 11.09 31.11 5.95
N SER A 243 10.81 32.40 5.84
CA SER A 243 10.86 33.32 6.98
C SER A 243 9.93 32.88 8.12
N ILE A 244 8.77 32.29 7.81
CA ILE A 244 7.80 31.80 8.81
C ILE A 244 8.42 30.67 9.63
N TYR A 245 8.93 29.61 8.99
CA TYR A 245 9.61 28.52 9.69
C TYR A 245 10.81 29.01 10.51
N LEU A 246 11.66 29.86 9.92
CA LEU A 246 12.85 30.39 10.59
C LEU A 246 12.51 31.33 11.75
N ASN A 247 11.39 32.06 11.67
CA ASN A 247 10.87 32.85 12.79
C ASN A 247 10.30 31.95 13.89
N ASN A 248 9.67 30.81 13.54
CA ASN A 248 9.21 29.82 14.52
C ASN A 248 10.36 29.30 15.39
N VAL A 249 11.56 29.09 14.81
CA VAL A 249 12.77 28.74 15.59
C VAL A 249 13.07 29.78 16.68
N LYS A 250 12.87 31.07 16.38
CA LYS A 250 13.03 32.16 17.38
C LYS A 250 11.93 32.11 18.45
N VAL A 251 10.71 31.74 18.09
CA VAL A 251 9.59 31.57 19.03
C VAL A 251 9.90 30.43 20.01
N VAL A 252 10.35 29.29 19.50
CA VAL A 252 10.75 28.14 20.30
C VAL A 252 11.89 28.48 21.28
N ASP A 253 12.91 29.22 20.84
CA ASP A 253 13.99 29.68 21.74
C ASP A 253 13.48 30.61 22.85
N LYS A 254 12.59 31.55 22.52
CA LYS A 254 11.93 32.42 23.50
C LYS A 254 11.06 31.64 24.49
N ILE A 255 10.36 30.60 24.03
CA ILE A 255 9.59 29.72 24.91
C ILE A 255 10.53 28.99 25.87
N ALA A 256 11.66 28.44 25.38
CA ALA A 256 12.65 27.81 26.24
C ALA A 256 13.20 28.78 27.31
N GLU A 257 13.45 30.04 26.95
CA GLU A 257 13.84 31.10 27.88
C GLU A 257 12.76 31.39 28.93
N LYS A 258 11.51 31.60 28.49
CA LYS A 258 10.37 31.86 29.38
C LYS A 258 10.13 30.70 30.35
N VAL A 259 10.16 29.45 29.87
CA VAL A 259 10.02 28.25 30.69
C VAL A 259 11.14 28.16 31.72
N TYR A 260 12.39 28.40 31.30
CA TYR A 260 13.52 28.40 32.22
C TYR A 260 13.31 29.43 33.34
N ASN A 261 13.05 30.70 32.99
CA ASN A 261 12.86 31.77 33.98
C ASN A 261 11.68 31.48 34.91
N LEU A 262 10.54 31.06 34.36
CA LEU A 262 9.33 30.71 35.11
C LEU A 262 9.60 29.61 36.15
N VAL A 263 10.31 28.55 35.76
CA VAL A 263 10.66 27.45 36.68
C VAL A 263 11.67 27.89 37.73
N GLN A 264 12.67 28.69 37.37
CA GLN A 264 13.64 29.20 38.33
C GLN A 264 12.98 30.12 39.37
N ASP A 265 12.06 30.97 38.93
CA ASP A 265 11.32 31.89 39.79
C ASP A 265 10.33 31.18 40.72
N TYR A 266 9.69 30.10 40.25
CA TYR A 266 8.74 29.34 41.05
C TYR A 266 9.42 28.47 42.13
N TYR A 267 10.47 27.70 41.77
CA TYR A 267 11.07 26.71 42.68
C TYR A 267 12.25 27.23 43.50
N LYS A 268 13.11 28.07 42.91
CA LYS A 268 14.31 28.67 43.56
C LYS A 268 15.25 27.69 44.28
N ASP A 269 15.33 26.44 43.84
CA ASP A 269 16.11 25.38 44.49
C ASP A 269 17.27 24.83 43.63
N ASN A 270 17.39 25.24 42.36
CA ASN A 270 18.33 24.70 41.37
C ASN A 270 18.27 23.17 41.19
N GLN A 271 17.13 22.53 41.44
CA GLN A 271 16.92 21.07 41.37
C GLN A 271 16.18 20.62 40.09
N THR A 272 16.22 21.42 39.02
CA THR A 272 15.59 21.11 37.73
C THR A 272 16.64 20.85 36.65
N ALA A 273 16.46 19.76 35.90
CA ALA A 273 17.18 19.49 34.65
C ALA A 273 16.30 19.84 33.44
N TYR A 274 16.91 20.22 32.34
CA TYR A 274 16.24 20.59 31.10
C TYR A 274 16.87 19.87 29.92
N ILE A 275 16.04 19.39 29.00
CA ILE A 275 16.46 18.83 27.72
C ILE A 275 15.62 19.48 26.62
N PHE A 276 16.31 20.05 25.63
CA PHE A 276 15.72 20.59 24.43
C PHE A 276 16.18 19.77 23.22
N THR A 277 15.24 19.29 22.42
CA THR A 277 15.54 18.55 21.18
C THR A 277 14.41 18.62 20.17
N ALA A 278 14.50 17.84 19.09
CA ALA A 278 13.42 17.57 18.15
C ALA A 278 13.31 16.06 17.88
N ASP A 279 12.12 15.64 17.49
CA ASP A 279 11.79 14.27 17.11
C ASP A 279 12.27 13.92 15.68
N HIS A 280 12.21 14.88 14.76
CA HIS A 280 12.84 14.82 13.45
C HIS A 280 13.14 16.21 12.90
N GLY A 281 13.87 16.24 11.79
CA GLY A 281 13.99 17.40 10.92
C GLY A 281 13.03 17.32 9.73
N MET A 282 13.38 17.94 8.61
CA MET A 282 12.53 18.03 7.43
C MET A 282 13.35 18.35 6.18
N SER A 283 12.96 17.79 5.04
CA SER A 283 13.59 18.06 3.75
C SER A 283 13.29 19.48 3.31
N ASP A 284 14.06 20.01 2.35
CA ASP A 284 13.82 21.35 1.79
C ASP A 284 12.42 21.52 1.19
N LYS A 285 11.71 20.43 0.90
CA LYS A 285 10.32 20.46 0.43
C LYS A 285 9.28 20.61 1.53
N GLY A 286 9.66 20.65 2.80
CA GLY A 286 8.68 20.55 3.88
C GLY A 286 8.04 19.15 3.89
N SER A 287 8.85 18.10 3.83
CA SER A 287 8.40 16.71 3.99
C SER A 287 9.47 15.91 4.73
N HIS A 288 9.06 14.93 5.53
CA HIS A 288 9.92 14.05 6.32
C HIS A 288 9.50 12.58 6.12
N GLY A 289 10.21 11.68 6.80
CA GLY A 289 9.94 10.23 6.86
C GLY A 289 11.12 9.39 6.36
N ASP A 290 12.01 9.98 5.55
CA ASP A 290 13.18 9.29 5.00
C ASP A 290 14.42 9.34 5.94
N GLY A 291 15.59 8.96 5.41
CA GLY A 291 16.85 8.87 6.16
C GLY A 291 17.88 9.91 5.74
N HIS A 292 17.45 11.00 5.11
CA HIS A 292 18.32 12.11 4.76
C HIS A 292 18.78 12.84 6.04
N PRO A 293 20.04 13.32 6.13
CA PRO A 293 20.54 14.03 7.31
C PRO A 293 19.67 15.19 7.77
N THR A 294 19.07 15.96 6.85
CA THR A 294 18.14 17.05 7.20
C THR A 294 16.88 16.58 7.93
N ASN A 295 16.53 15.30 7.82
CA ASN A 295 15.37 14.68 8.46
C ASN A 295 15.76 13.93 9.73
N THR A 296 16.98 13.36 9.77
CA THR A 296 17.47 12.58 10.91
C THR A 296 18.22 13.40 11.95
N ASP A 297 18.82 14.53 11.57
CA ASP A 297 19.65 15.32 12.47
C ASP A 297 18.83 16.39 13.18
N THR A 298 18.63 16.19 14.49
CA THR A 298 17.91 17.11 15.36
C THR A 298 18.83 17.78 16.36
N PRO A 299 18.59 19.03 16.76
CA PRO A 299 19.41 19.67 17.77
C PRO A 299 19.24 18.97 19.13
N LEU A 300 20.29 18.96 19.95
CA LEU A 300 20.22 18.50 21.34
C LEU A 300 20.97 19.47 22.24
N VAL A 301 20.27 19.99 23.25
CA VAL A 301 20.85 20.84 24.31
C VAL A 301 20.32 20.39 25.66
N ALA A 302 21.21 20.11 26.61
CA ALA A 302 20.84 19.77 27.98
C ALA A 302 21.53 20.71 28.98
N TRP A 303 20.84 21.07 30.06
CA TRP A 303 21.39 21.93 31.12
C TRP A 303 20.63 21.78 32.44
N GLY A 304 21.15 22.39 33.50
CA GLY A 304 20.53 22.38 34.84
C GLY A 304 21.16 21.33 35.76
N ALA A 305 20.37 20.87 36.74
CA ALA A 305 20.83 19.94 37.77
C ALA A 305 21.31 18.62 37.16
N GLY A 306 22.50 18.15 37.57
CA GLY A 306 23.09 16.88 37.09
C GLY A 306 23.71 16.90 35.69
N VAL A 307 23.62 18.01 34.94
CA VAL A 307 24.21 18.14 33.61
C VAL A 307 25.61 18.77 33.69
N GLY A 308 26.54 18.29 32.86
CA GLY A 308 27.90 18.83 32.78
C GLY A 308 28.01 20.25 32.21
N HIS A 309 29.14 20.91 32.46
CA HIS A 309 29.45 22.24 31.90
C HIS A 309 30.05 22.16 30.49
N PRO A 310 30.01 23.26 29.70
CA PRO A 310 30.62 23.29 28.37
C PRO A 310 32.12 22.94 28.41
N LEU A 311 32.59 22.12 27.47
CA LEU A 311 34.02 21.77 27.33
C LEU A 311 34.61 22.40 26.06
N PRO A 312 35.69 23.19 26.16
CA PRO A 312 36.46 23.65 25.00
C PRO A 312 37.20 22.47 24.36
N ILE A 313 37.39 22.51 23.04
CA ILE A 313 38.11 21.46 22.31
C ILE A 313 39.61 21.50 22.69
N SER A 314 40.12 20.42 23.30
CA SER A 314 41.56 20.23 23.49
C SER A 314 42.16 19.50 22.28
N ARG A 315 43.32 19.96 21.78
CA ARG A 315 44.05 19.36 20.63
C ARG A 315 44.51 17.91 20.86
N SER A 316 44.41 17.39 22.09
CA SER A 316 44.73 16.01 22.47
C SER A 316 43.55 15.04 22.32
N ASP A 317 42.33 15.55 22.15
CA ASP A 317 41.10 14.78 22.29
C ASP A 317 40.49 14.47 20.91
N HIS A 318 41.32 13.96 19.99
CA HIS A 318 40.79 13.10 18.93
C HIS A 318 40.32 11.81 19.63
N HIS A 319 39.14 11.88 20.24
CA HIS A 319 38.58 10.76 20.98
C HIS A 319 38.44 9.55 20.06
N GLU A 320 39.14 8.49 20.44
CA GLU A 320 38.87 7.13 20.01
C GLU A 320 37.38 6.84 20.20
N ASN A 321 36.67 6.63 19.08
CA ASN A 321 35.44 5.84 18.95
C ASN A 321 34.69 5.58 20.26
N THR A 322 33.77 6.47 20.63
CA THR A 322 32.63 6.08 21.47
C THR A 322 31.82 5.05 20.69
N GLY A 323 32.16 3.77 20.87
CA GLY A 323 31.43 2.59 20.41
C GLY A 323 30.88 2.65 18.99
N ARG A 324 31.58 2.01 18.04
CA ARG A 324 31.05 1.74 16.68
C ARG A 324 29.54 1.46 16.71
N PHE A 325 28.80 2.40 16.13
CA PHE A 325 27.36 2.46 16.08
C PHE A 325 26.77 1.20 15.42
N ILE A 326 25.54 0.84 15.82
CA ILE A 326 24.82 -0.32 15.25
C ILE A 326 24.29 -0.02 13.83
N ASP A 327 24.22 1.25 13.43
CA ASP A 327 23.87 1.67 12.07
C ASP A 327 25.02 2.47 11.45
N ASP A 328 25.40 2.09 10.24
CA ASP A 328 26.56 2.57 9.47
C ASP A 328 26.43 4.03 8.97
N HIS A 329 25.59 4.86 9.60
CA HIS A 329 25.45 6.26 9.23
C HIS A 329 26.63 7.07 9.80
N LEU A 330 27.18 7.95 8.97
CA LEU A 330 28.36 8.78 9.25
C LEU A 330 28.08 9.80 10.38
N HIS A 331 28.08 9.34 11.63
CA HIS A 331 27.86 10.18 12.83
C HIS A 331 29.13 10.89 13.32
N ASP A 332 30.26 10.70 12.64
CA ASP A 332 31.56 11.29 12.97
C ASP A 332 31.92 12.45 12.02
N THR A 333 30.96 13.31 11.70
CA THR A 333 31.23 14.52 10.89
C THR A 333 31.74 15.65 11.77
N GLU A 334 32.79 16.35 11.31
CA GLU A 334 33.28 17.54 12.01
C GLU A 334 32.15 18.57 12.17
N THR A 335 32.13 19.28 13.29
CA THR A 335 31.18 20.38 13.52
C THR A 335 31.27 21.40 12.37
N PRO A 336 30.19 21.64 11.61
CA PRO A 336 30.20 22.59 10.52
C PRO A 336 30.70 23.96 10.97
N SER A 337 31.69 24.52 10.29
CA SER A 337 32.30 25.80 10.66
C SER A 337 31.28 26.94 10.67
N GLU A 338 30.27 26.85 9.82
CA GLU A 338 29.15 27.78 9.69
C GLU A 338 28.27 27.87 10.96
N TRP A 339 28.26 26.86 11.84
CA TRP A 339 27.50 26.91 13.09
C TRP A 339 28.14 27.86 14.13
N GLY A 340 29.40 28.24 13.94
CA GLY A 340 30.13 29.12 14.87
C GLY A 340 30.33 28.52 16.27
N LEU A 341 30.36 27.19 16.36
CA LEU A 341 30.56 26.40 17.59
C LEU A 341 31.82 25.53 17.54
N SER A 342 32.69 25.72 16.54
CA SER A 342 33.92 24.94 16.32
C SER A 342 34.95 24.99 17.45
N GLY A 343 34.80 25.88 18.44
CA GLY A 343 35.64 25.92 19.64
C GLY A 343 35.13 25.09 20.82
N MET A 344 33.98 24.42 20.69
CA MET A 344 33.32 23.65 21.76
C MET A 344 33.10 22.20 21.34
N THR A 345 33.19 21.30 22.31
CA THR A 345 32.99 19.87 22.10
C THR A 345 31.52 19.58 21.78
N ARG A 346 31.27 18.97 20.62
CA ARG A 346 29.96 18.47 20.16
C ARG A 346 29.80 17.01 20.59
N LEU A 347 28.66 16.67 21.20
CA LEU A 347 28.38 15.33 21.73
C LEU A 347 27.15 14.72 21.06
N ASP A 348 27.34 13.93 20.03
CA ASP A 348 26.21 13.35 19.29
C ASP A 348 25.68 12.09 19.99
N VAL A 349 24.37 11.88 19.87
CA VAL A 349 23.68 10.73 20.47
C VAL A 349 22.69 10.13 19.49
N ASN A 350 22.36 8.84 19.67
CA ASN A 350 21.17 8.32 19.04
C ASN A 350 19.95 8.81 19.81
N GLN A 351 18.83 9.04 19.13
CA GLN A 351 17.64 9.56 19.79
C GLN A 351 17.13 8.66 20.94
N ALA A 352 17.32 7.34 20.84
CA ALA A 352 17.00 6.39 21.91
C ALA A 352 17.86 6.56 23.19
N ASP A 353 19.02 7.21 23.10
CA ASP A 353 19.95 7.46 24.20
C ASP A 353 19.46 8.61 25.11
N ILE A 354 18.47 9.40 24.67
CA ILE A 354 17.87 10.48 25.46
C ILE A 354 17.00 9.92 26.61
N ALA A 355 16.33 8.78 26.41
CA ALA A 355 15.55 8.12 27.46
C ALA A 355 16.41 7.73 28.69
N PRO A 356 17.54 7.00 28.55
CA PRO A 356 18.42 6.70 29.69
C PRO A 356 19.06 7.96 30.28
N LEU A 357 19.32 9.01 29.49
CA LEU A 357 19.75 10.32 30.01
C LEU A 357 18.69 10.91 30.97
N MET A 358 17.42 10.98 30.55
CA MET A 358 16.32 11.47 31.39
C MET A 358 16.12 10.63 32.65
N SER A 359 16.09 9.30 32.52
CA SER A 359 15.94 8.40 33.66
C SER A 359 17.07 8.60 34.68
N THR A 360 18.31 8.75 34.22
CA THR A 360 19.47 8.92 35.10
C THR A 360 19.42 10.27 35.83
N LEU A 361 19.06 11.36 35.16
CA LEU A 361 18.91 12.69 35.77
C LEU A 361 17.86 12.72 36.90
N LEU A 362 16.80 11.90 36.80
CA LEU A 362 15.75 11.81 37.82
C LEU A 362 15.93 10.65 38.82
N GLY A 363 16.98 9.83 38.68
CA GLY A 363 17.12 8.61 39.49
C GLY A 363 15.94 7.64 39.31
N LEU A 364 15.50 7.47 38.07
CA LEU A 364 14.47 6.52 37.64
C LEU A 364 15.10 5.27 37.02
N PRO A 365 14.40 4.11 37.05
CA PRO A 365 14.73 3.01 36.15
C PRO A 365 14.72 3.49 34.68
N CYS A 366 15.62 2.96 33.87
CA CYS A 366 15.51 3.10 32.42
C CYS A 366 14.25 2.35 31.95
N PRO A 367 13.50 2.86 30.95
CA PRO A 367 12.33 2.17 30.44
C PRO A 367 12.66 0.72 30.04
N VAL A 368 11.77 -0.23 30.36
CA VAL A 368 12.18 -1.64 30.35
C VAL A 368 12.57 -2.20 28.98
N ASN A 369 12.07 -1.57 27.90
CA ASN A 369 12.37 -1.91 26.51
C ASN A 369 13.43 -0.99 25.88
N SER A 370 14.02 -0.07 26.64
CA SER A 370 15.03 0.84 26.11
C SER A 370 16.26 0.07 25.62
N VAL A 371 16.73 0.42 24.42
CA VAL A 371 18.00 -0.04 23.83
C VAL A 371 19.04 1.09 23.81
N GLY A 372 18.70 2.25 24.37
CA GLY A 372 19.57 3.42 24.44
C GLY A 372 20.76 3.20 25.34
N ASN A 373 21.91 3.71 24.91
CA ASN A 373 23.12 3.80 25.72
C ASN A 373 23.08 5.10 26.54
N LEU A 374 23.43 5.04 27.82
CA LEU A 374 23.54 6.25 28.65
C LEU A 374 24.67 7.17 28.13
N PRO A 375 24.38 8.40 27.66
CA PRO A 375 25.42 9.33 27.20
C PRO A 375 26.10 10.01 28.39
N LEU A 376 27.03 9.30 29.05
CA LEU A 376 27.71 9.76 30.28
C LEU A 376 28.33 11.15 30.18
N GLN A 377 28.81 11.55 29.00
CA GLN A 377 29.47 12.84 28.77
C GLN A 377 28.53 14.06 28.96
N TYR A 378 27.22 13.82 28.94
CA TYR A 378 26.22 14.85 29.28
C TYR A 378 26.07 15.05 30.80
N MET A 379 26.48 14.08 31.61
CA MET A 379 26.21 14.05 33.04
C MET A 379 27.35 14.65 33.86
N ASN A 380 27.02 15.16 35.04
CA ASN A 380 27.97 15.56 36.08
C ASN A 380 27.79 14.67 37.30
N LEU A 381 28.35 13.46 37.24
CA LEU A 381 28.30 12.45 38.30
C LEU A 381 29.70 12.19 38.84
N ASN A 382 29.79 11.69 40.07
CA ASN A 382 31.07 11.15 40.54
C ASN A 382 31.33 9.75 39.96
N LYS A 383 32.58 9.31 39.97
CA LYS A 383 32.99 8.02 39.38
C LYS A 383 32.23 6.80 39.89
N ALA A 384 31.78 6.81 41.14
CA ALA A 384 31.00 5.70 41.70
C ALA A 384 29.58 5.69 41.12
N GLU A 385 28.95 6.87 41.04
CA GLU A 385 27.62 7.06 40.46
C GLU A 385 27.60 6.78 38.95
N GLU A 386 28.65 7.18 38.22
CA GLU A 386 28.80 6.90 36.79
C GLU A 386 28.70 5.39 36.52
N VAL A 387 29.49 4.57 37.26
CA VAL A 387 29.51 3.11 37.07
C VAL A 387 28.17 2.49 37.46
N GLU A 388 27.56 2.94 38.56
CA GLU A 388 26.24 2.45 38.98
C GLU A 388 25.15 2.76 37.94
N ALA A 389 25.20 3.94 37.33
CA ALA A 389 24.27 4.34 36.27
C ALA A 389 24.44 3.48 35.01
N VAL A 390 25.68 3.26 34.56
CA VAL A 390 25.94 2.38 33.40
C VAL A 390 25.58 0.93 33.69
N LEU A 391 25.84 0.45 34.92
CA LEU A 391 25.46 -0.91 35.32
C LEU A 391 23.93 -1.07 35.34
N ALA A 392 23.17 -0.08 35.82
CA ALA A 392 21.70 -0.10 35.79
C ALA A 392 21.17 -0.16 34.35
N ASN A 393 21.65 0.72 33.46
CA ASN A 393 21.33 0.70 32.02
C ASN A 393 21.68 -0.66 31.38
N THR A 394 22.86 -1.20 31.69
CA THR A 394 23.32 -2.52 31.20
C THR A 394 22.42 -3.66 31.66
N LYS A 395 22.06 -3.69 32.95
CA LYS A 395 21.15 -4.71 33.51
C LYS A 395 19.76 -4.63 32.86
N GLN A 396 19.25 -3.43 32.57
CA GLN A 396 17.96 -3.25 31.91
C GLN A 396 17.95 -3.88 30.50
N ILE A 397 18.98 -3.61 29.69
CA ILE A 397 19.14 -4.20 28.35
C ILE A 397 19.35 -5.72 28.45
N LEU A 398 20.16 -6.18 29.41
CA LEU A 398 20.40 -7.61 29.63
C LEU A 398 19.11 -8.36 30.00
N ASN A 399 18.24 -7.77 30.83
CA ASN A 399 16.97 -8.38 31.22
C ASN A 399 16.06 -8.66 30.01
N GLN A 400 16.10 -7.82 28.97
CA GLN A 400 15.39 -8.08 27.70
C GLN A 400 15.86 -9.36 27.03
N VAL A 401 17.18 -9.55 26.95
CA VAL A 401 17.77 -10.74 26.33
C VAL A 401 17.46 -11.99 27.15
N LEU A 402 17.57 -11.90 28.47
CA LEU A 402 17.26 -13.02 29.37
C LEU A 402 15.80 -13.42 29.24
N ARG A 403 14.88 -12.44 29.19
CA ARG A 403 13.45 -12.69 29.01
C ARG A 403 13.15 -13.33 27.64
N LYS A 404 13.74 -12.84 26.55
CA LYS A 404 13.60 -13.47 25.22
C LYS A 404 14.15 -14.89 25.21
N SER A 405 15.29 -15.12 25.84
CA SER A 405 15.88 -16.45 25.96
C SER A 405 14.95 -17.40 26.71
N GLN A 406 14.37 -16.97 27.84
CA GLN A 406 13.43 -17.78 28.62
C GLN A 406 12.16 -18.10 27.83
N LEU A 407 11.57 -17.11 27.15
CA LEU A 407 10.40 -17.31 26.30
C LEU A 407 10.70 -18.35 25.21
N LYS A 408 11.85 -18.25 24.53
CA LYS A 408 12.23 -19.21 23.50
C LYS A 408 12.50 -20.60 24.08
N GLN A 409 13.13 -20.71 25.24
CA GLN A 409 13.34 -21.98 25.95
C GLN A 409 12.02 -22.62 26.39
N SER A 410 11.02 -21.84 26.79
CA SER A 410 9.71 -22.36 27.22
C SER A 410 8.85 -22.89 26.08
N THR A 411 9.17 -22.51 24.85
CA THR A 411 8.36 -22.78 23.66
C THR A 411 9.04 -23.75 22.71
N SER A 412 10.35 -23.63 22.49
CA SER A 412 11.06 -24.48 21.51
C SER A 412 11.57 -25.77 22.11
N LEU A 413 11.46 -26.86 21.34
CA LEU A 413 11.95 -28.19 21.71
C LEU A 413 13.49 -28.24 21.79
N TYR A 414 14.18 -27.45 20.96
CA TYR A 414 15.62 -27.35 20.94
C TYR A 414 16.05 -25.88 20.81
N THR A 415 16.43 -25.28 21.93
CA THR A 415 16.89 -23.88 21.95
C THR A 415 18.40 -23.80 21.91
N LYS A 416 18.94 -23.07 20.94
CA LYS A 416 20.36 -22.71 20.85
C LYS A 416 20.59 -21.40 21.61
N PRO A 417 21.28 -21.42 22.76
CA PRO A 417 21.52 -20.21 23.53
C PRO A 417 22.52 -19.29 22.82
N PHE A 418 22.46 -18.00 23.14
CA PHE A 418 23.47 -17.03 22.72
C PHE A 418 24.74 -17.22 23.56
N LYS A 419 25.68 -18.03 23.04
CA LYS A 419 26.91 -18.45 23.76
C LYS A 419 27.70 -17.31 24.43
N PRO A 420 27.88 -16.12 23.83
CA PRO A 420 28.65 -15.04 24.45
C PRO A 420 28.10 -14.57 25.81
N LEU A 421 26.80 -14.75 26.06
CA LEU A 421 26.17 -14.41 27.34
C LEU A 421 25.99 -15.62 28.27
N ALA A 422 26.57 -16.79 27.98
CA ALA A 422 26.38 -17.98 28.84
C ALA A 422 26.90 -17.76 30.28
N SER A 423 27.96 -16.96 30.45
CA SER A 423 28.59 -16.66 31.75
C SER A 423 28.21 -15.28 32.30
N TYR A 424 27.10 -14.67 31.86
CA TYR A 424 26.69 -13.31 32.26
C TYR A 424 26.63 -13.12 33.79
N SER A 425 26.17 -14.15 34.53
CA SER A 425 26.05 -14.10 35.99
C SER A 425 27.41 -14.03 36.70
N SER A 426 28.46 -14.60 36.10
CA SER A 426 29.83 -14.46 36.59
C SER A 426 30.37 -13.05 36.32
N VAL A 427 30.11 -12.51 35.13
CA VAL A 427 30.52 -11.16 34.74
C VAL A 427 29.85 -10.11 35.63
N LEU A 428 28.54 -10.23 35.88
CA LEU A 428 27.82 -9.33 36.80
C LEU A 428 28.40 -9.37 38.22
N ARG A 429 28.68 -10.57 38.75
CA ARG A 429 29.32 -10.71 40.08
C ARG A 429 30.72 -10.08 40.10
N GLN A 430 31.48 -10.18 39.02
CA GLN A 430 32.78 -9.55 38.90
C GLN A 430 32.68 -8.03 38.87
N ILE A 431 31.73 -7.47 38.12
CA ILE A 431 31.48 -6.02 38.09
C ILE A 431 31.11 -5.52 39.49
N GLU A 432 30.17 -6.17 40.18
CA GLU A 432 29.78 -5.83 41.55
C GLU A 432 30.99 -5.89 42.51
N HIS A 433 31.85 -6.90 42.35
CA HIS A 433 33.07 -7.01 43.14
C HIS A 433 34.05 -5.86 42.86
N LEU A 434 34.27 -5.50 41.60
CA LEU A 434 35.13 -4.37 41.22
C LEU A 434 34.61 -3.04 41.77
N ILE A 435 33.28 -2.83 41.75
CA ILE A 435 32.65 -1.65 42.38
C ILE A 435 32.93 -1.64 43.89
N SER A 436 32.83 -2.78 44.57
CA SER A 436 33.14 -2.87 46.00
C SER A 436 34.61 -2.58 46.34
N LEU A 437 35.52 -2.89 45.41
CA LEU A 437 36.95 -2.59 45.50
C LEU A 437 37.30 -1.15 45.07
N LYS A 438 36.31 -0.36 44.63
CA LYS A 438 36.47 0.99 44.06
C LYS A 438 37.29 1.04 42.76
N GLU A 439 37.37 -0.06 42.03
CA GLU A 439 37.98 -0.12 40.70
C GLU A 439 36.97 0.28 39.61
N TYR A 440 36.55 1.55 39.64
CA TYR A 440 35.44 2.06 38.84
C TYR A 440 35.69 2.00 37.33
N GLU A 441 36.88 2.35 36.84
CA GLU A 441 37.18 2.36 35.41
C GLU A 441 37.12 0.95 34.79
N THR A 442 37.64 -0.06 35.50
CA THR A 442 37.55 -1.47 35.06
C THR A 442 36.11 -1.97 35.09
N ALA A 443 35.36 -1.64 36.14
CA ALA A 443 33.95 -2.00 36.26
C ALA A 443 33.08 -1.35 35.17
N MET A 444 33.37 -0.10 34.81
CA MET A 444 32.73 0.62 33.71
C MET A 444 32.92 -0.13 32.40
N LYS A 445 34.17 -0.39 32.03
CA LYS A 445 34.52 -1.07 30.78
C LYS A 445 33.88 -2.45 30.67
N GLN A 446 33.84 -3.22 31.75
CA GLN A 446 33.16 -4.52 31.78
C GLN A 446 31.64 -4.40 31.63
N SER A 447 31.03 -3.37 32.22
CA SER A 447 29.59 -3.09 32.09
C SER A 447 29.23 -2.74 30.63
N GLU A 448 30.00 -1.87 29.99
CA GLU A 448 29.79 -1.50 28.59
C GLU A 448 29.98 -2.68 27.62
N GLN A 449 30.99 -3.53 27.88
CA GLN A 449 31.19 -4.77 27.11
C GLN A 449 30.00 -5.73 27.27
N LEU A 450 29.48 -5.90 28.49
CA LEU A 450 28.30 -6.72 28.75
C LEU A 450 27.06 -6.15 28.04
N ARG A 451 26.89 -4.83 28.03
CA ARG A 451 25.81 -4.15 27.29
C ARG A 451 25.91 -4.41 25.80
N SER A 452 27.10 -4.29 25.21
CA SER A 452 27.33 -4.57 23.78
C SER A 452 26.95 -6.02 23.43
N LEU A 453 27.35 -6.99 24.27
CA LEU A 453 26.95 -8.38 24.12
C LEU A 453 25.44 -8.59 24.29
N ALA A 454 24.79 -7.84 25.19
CA ALA A 454 23.35 -7.86 25.38
C ALA A 454 22.61 -7.34 24.13
N LEU A 455 23.02 -6.21 23.56
CA LEU A 455 22.44 -5.68 22.32
C LEU A 455 22.59 -6.67 21.15
N GLN A 456 23.76 -7.31 21.01
CA GLN A 456 23.95 -8.39 20.03
C GLN A 456 23.06 -9.61 20.30
N GLY A 457 22.89 -9.99 21.57
CA GLY A 457 21.98 -11.05 22.00
C GLY A 457 20.52 -10.73 21.68
N LEU A 458 20.09 -9.48 21.81
CA LEU A 458 18.75 -9.02 21.46
C LEU A 458 18.50 -9.20 19.95
N HIS A 459 19.47 -8.79 19.13
CA HIS A 459 19.42 -8.99 17.68
C HIS A 459 19.39 -10.48 17.28
N TYR A 460 20.17 -11.33 17.97
CA TYR A 460 20.16 -12.78 17.76
C TYR A 460 18.78 -13.39 18.01
N PHE A 461 18.10 -13.01 19.10
CA PHE A 461 16.76 -13.55 19.39
C PHE A 461 15.66 -12.94 18.51
N GLN A 462 15.82 -11.70 18.04
CA GLN A 462 14.93 -11.12 17.02
C GLN A 462 15.01 -11.89 15.69
N THR A 463 16.22 -12.25 15.27
CA THR A 463 16.46 -12.96 14.00
C THR A 463 16.50 -14.50 14.14
N TYR A 464 16.09 -15.04 15.29
CA TYR A 464 16.27 -16.47 15.61
C TYR A 464 15.64 -17.42 14.56
N ASP A 465 14.41 -17.11 14.13
CA ASP A 465 13.66 -17.93 13.17
C ASP A 465 13.89 -17.47 11.71
N TRP A 466 14.68 -16.40 11.49
CA TRP A 466 14.86 -15.76 10.19
C TRP A 466 15.33 -16.76 9.13
N LEU A 467 16.39 -17.53 9.43
CA LEU A 467 16.96 -18.48 8.47
C LEU A 467 15.97 -19.61 8.10
N MET A 468 15.21 -20.10 9.08
CA MET A 468 14.19 -21.13 8.86
C MET A 468 13.10 -20.60 7.93
N LEU A 469 12.53 -19.44 8.23
CA LEU A 469 11.46 -18.83 7.44
C LEU A 469 11.92 -18.48 6.03
N MET A 470 13.10 -17.84 5.91
CA MET A 470 13.73 -17.56 4.62
C MET A 470 13.86 -18.84 3.78
N THR A 471 14.30 -19.95 4.40
CA THR A 471 14.45 -21.24 3.71
C THR A 471 13.10 -21.80 3.26
N VAL A 472 12.10 -21.80 4.14
CA VAL A 472 10.75 -22.32 3.83
C VAL A 472 10.12 -21.53 2.69
N ILE A 473 10.13 -20.20 2.75
CA ILE A 473 9.54 -19.35 1.70
C ILE A 473 10.29 -19.50 0.37
N THR A 474 11.63 -19.56 0.40
CA THR A 474 12.43 -19.78 -0.81
C THR A 474 12.12 -21.14 -1.44
N LEU A 475 12.07 -22.21 -0.64
CA LEU A 475 11.67 -23.55 -1.11
C LEU A 475 10.23 -23.57 -1.61
N GLY A 476 9.36 -22.75 -1.04
CA GLY A 476 7.98 -22.54 -1.46
C GLY A 476 7.88 -21.96 -2.87
N TYR A 477 8.51 -20.80 -3.11
CA TYR A 477 8.54 -20.19 -4.44
C TYR A 477 9.26 -21.06 -5.48
N VAL A 478 10.39 -21.69 -5.12
CA VAL A 478 11.08 -22.64 -6.00
C VAL A 478 10.20 -23.83 -6.34
N GLY A 479 9.50 -24.40 -5.34
CA GLY A 479 8.53 -25.47 -5.55
C GLY A 479 7.38 -25.04 -6.47
N TRP A 480 6.86 -23.83 -6.28
CA TRP A 480 5.81 -23.28 -7.14
C TRP A 480 6.28 -23.14 -8.60
N MET A 481 7.45 -22.56 -8.83
CA MET A 481 8.03 -22.41 -10.18
C MET A 481 8.24 -23.78 -10.86
N ILE A 482 8.79 -24.77 -10.13
CA ILE A 482 8.97 -26.13 -10.66
C ILE A 482 7.61 -26.74 -11.01
N TYR A 483 6.60 -26.58 -10.14
CA TYR A 483 5.27 -27.10 -10.38
C TYR A 483 4.61 -26.47 -11.62
N VAL A 484 4.75 -25.16 -11.82
CA VAL A 484 4.29 -24.46 -13.03
C VAL A 484 5.02 -24.95 -14.27
N ILE A 485 6.36 -25.11 -14.22
CA ILE A 485 7.15 -25.65 -15.32
C ILE A 485 6.68 -27.06 -15.71
N LEU A 486 6.48 -27.94 -14.72
CA LEU A 486 5.96 -29.29 -14.95
C LEU A 486 4.58 -29.24 -15.61
N HIS A 487 3.69 -28.37 -15.13
CA HIS A 487 2.37 -28.19 -15.73
C HIS A 487 2.45 -27.72 -17.19
N VAL A 488 3.32 -26.75 -17.49
CA VAL A 488 3.53 -26.24 -18.85
C VAL A 488 4.07 -27.32 -19.78
N LEU A 489 5.09 -28.05 -19.34
CA LEU A 489 5.66 -29.17 -20.08
C LEU A 489 4.61 -30.27 -20.35
N GLN A 490 3.76 -30.57 -19.37
CA GLN A 490 2.72 -31.60 -19.49
C GLN A 490 1.53 -31.18 -20.36
N SER A 491 1.14 -29.89 -20.35
CA SER A 491 -0.16 -29.47 -20.91
C SER A 491 -0.02 -28.72 -22.24
N TYR A 492 1.13 -28.10 -22.50
CA TYR A 492 1.30 -27.18 -23.63
C TYR A 492 2.47 -27.51 -24.55
N THR A 493 3.25 -28.55 -24.26
CA THR A 493 4.35 -29.01 -25.14
C THR A 493 4.06 -30.38 -25.74
N SER A 494 4.80 -30.76 -26.77
CA SER A 494 4.69 -32.08 -27.41
C SER A 494 5.40 -33.21 -26.63
N LEU A 495 6.05 -32.91 -25.50
CA LEU A 495 6.78 -33.88 -24.69
C LEU A 495 5.95 -35.09 -24.25
N PRO A 496 4.72 -34.93 -23.71
CA PRO A 496 3.93 -36.06 -23.24
C PRO A 496 3.65 -37.07 -24.34
N ALA A 497 3.27 -36.62 -25.54
CA ALA A 497 3.04 -37.50 -26.68
C ALA A 497 4.32 -38.30 -27.06
N ASN A 498 5.48 -37.64 -27.01
CA ASN A 498 6.78 -38.27 -27.31
C ASN A 498 7.25 -39.25 -26.21
N ILE A 499 6.90 -38.98 -24.95
CA ILE A 499 7.32 -39.74 -23.78
C ILE A 499 6.40 -40.95 -23.55
N PHE A 500 5.08 -40.76 -23.59
CA PHE A 500 4.10 -41.81 -23.29
C PHE A 500 3.85 -42.77 -24.45
N CYS A 501 4.33 -42.50 -25.68
CA CYS A 501 4.36 -43.51 -26.75
C CYS A 501 5.29 -44.71 -26.46
N LYS A 502 6.14 -44.66 -25.42
CA LYS A 502 7.11 -45.72 -25.09
C LYS A 502 6.89 -46.46 -23.76
N GLU A 503 5.95 -46.07 -22.91
CA GLU A 503 5.72 -46.74 -21.61
C GLU A 503 4.23 -47.07 -21.36
N GLN A 504 3.96 -48.27 -20.82
CA GLN A 504 2.61 -48.79 -20.53
C GLN A 504 1.87 -48.06 -19.39
N VAL A 505 0.54 -48.18 -19.45
CA VAL A 505 -0.54 -47.63 -18.60
C VAL A 505 -0.18 -47.38 -17.12
N PRO A 506 -0.62 -46.25 -16.52
CA PRO A 506 -0.33 -45.89 -15.13
C PRO A 506 -0.79 -46.93 -14.11
N ASN A 507 0.05 -47.22 -13.10
CA ASN A 507 -0.33 -47.99 -11.92
C ASN A 507 -0.68 -46.98 -10.79
N PRO A 508 -1.96 -46.77 -10.46
CA PRO A 508 -2.42 -45.73 -9.54
C PRO A 508 -1.91 -45.91 -8.10
N ARG A 509 -1.43 -47.10 -7.73
CA ARG A 509 -0.96 -47.41 -6.38
C ARG A 509 0.31 -46.66 -5.95
N SER A 510 1.14 -46.16 -6.88
CA SER A 510 2.39 -45.46 -6.49
C SER A 510 2.19 -44.01 -6.10
N THR A 511 1.23 -43.31 -6.72
CA THR A 511 0.95 -41.88 -6.45
C THR A 511 0.30 -41.70 -5.08
N VAL A 512 -0.58 -42.64 -4.70
CA VAL A 512 -1.19 -42.69 -3.36
C VAL A 512 -0.13 -42.80 -2.25
N LYS A 513 0.94 -43.58 -2.45
CA LYS A 513 2.03 -43.69 -1.46
C LYS A 513 2.76 -42.37 -1.22
N VAL A 514 3.00 -41.58 -2.27
CA VAL A 514 3.67 -40.27 -2.14
C VAL A 514 2.78 -39.28 -1.40
N HIS A 515 1.48 -39.23 -1.71
CA HIS A 515 0.54 -38.37 -0.99
C HIS A 515 0.37 -38.77 0.48
N LEU A 516 0.33 -40.07 0.79
CA LEU A 516 0.30 -40.55 2.17
C LEU A 516 1.58 -40.17 2.93
N LEU A 517 2.76 -40.34 2.32
CA LEU A 517 4.02 -39.95 2.93
C LEU A 517 4.13 -38.43 3.11
N GLY A 518 3.76 -37.64 2.10
CA GLY A 518 3.74 -36.18 2.18
C GLY A 518 2.74 -35.68 3.22
N GLY A 519 1.56 -36.28 3.30
CA GLY A 519 0.56 -35.99 4.33
C GLY A 519 1.05 -36.32 5.74
N LEU A 520 1.73 -37.46 5.92
CA LEU A 520 2.35 -37.83 7.19
C LEU A 520 3.45 -36.84 7.60
N LEU A 521 4.37 -36.51 6.70
CA LEU A 521 5.44 -35.53 6.96
C LEU A 521 4.86 -34.16 7.31
N MET A 522 3.82 -33.73 6.59
CA MET A 522 3.14 -32.46 6.85
C MET A 522 2.43 -32.48 8.20
N GLY A 523 1.78 -33.58 8.56
CA GLY A 523 1.20 -33.79 9.89
C GLY A 523 2.26 -33.69 10.99
N VAL A 524 3.41 -34.35 10.82
CA VAL A 524 4.54 -34.27 11.77
C VAL A 524 5.05 -32.83 11.89
N ALA A 525 5.30 -32.13 10.77
CA ALA A 525 5.76 -30.75 10.79
C ALA A 525 4.76 -29.81 11.49
N CYS A 526 3.47 -29.93 11.20
CA CYS A 526 2.42 -29.17 11.89
C CYS A 526 2.37 -29.50 13.40
N THR A 527 2.49 -30.77 13.78
CA THR A 527 2.52 -31.13 15.21
C THR A 527 3.74 -30.55 15.92
N LEU A 528 4.92 -30.53 15.27
CA LEU A 528 6.11 -29.90 15.84
C LEU A 528 5.88 -28.39 16.03
N LEU A 529 5.35 -27.69 15.03
CA LEU A 529 5.05 -26.26 15.13
C LEU A 529 3.99 -25.95 16.20
N LEU A 530 2.98 -26.80 16.36
CA LEU A 530 1.96 -26.70 17.41
C LEU A 530 2.56 -26.90 18.80
N VAL A 531 3.42 -27.92 18.96
CA VAL A 531 4.15 -28.15 20.22
C VAL A 531 5.06 -26.96 20.52
N GLU A 532 5.68 -26.36 19.49
CA GLU A 532 6.51 -25.16 19.65
C GLU A 532 5.71 -23.86 19.82
N LYS A 533 4.38 -23.91 19.85
CA LYS A 533 3.49 -22.74 19.94
C LYS A 533 3.81 -21.67 18.87
N SER A 534 4.19 -22.11 17.68
CA SER A 534 4.54 -21.22 16.57
C SER A 534 3.31 -20.42 16.08
N PRO A 535 3.50 -19.21 15.51
CA PRO A 535 2.41 -18.44 14.94
C PRO A 535 1.62 -19.21 13.86
N PRO A 536 0.31 -18.94 13.67
CA PRO A 536 -0.49 -19.62 12.65
C PRO A 536 0.06 -19.46 11.22
N LEU A 537 0.68 -18.32 10.91
CA LEU A 537 1.30 -18.08 9.60
C LEU A 537 2.46 -19.03 9.30
N TYR A 538 3.24 -19.44 10.32
CA TYR A 538 4.35 -20.38 10.13
C TYR A 538 3.82 -21.75 9.66
N HIS A 539 2.66 -22.16 10.18
CA HIS A 539 1.98 -23.37 9.74
C HIS A 539 1.55 -23.24 8.28
N ALA A 540 0.96 -22.11 7.89
CA ALA A 540 0.57 -21.86 6.50
C ALA A 540 1.77 -21.93 5.54
N TYR A 541 2.92 -21.34 5.93
CA TYR A 541 4.14 -21.35 5.12
C TYR A 541 4.70 -22.75 4.89
N VAL A 542 4.82 -23.53 5.97
CA VAL A 542 5.33 -24.90 5.92
C VAL A 542 4.36 -25.82 5.19
N VAL A 543 3.06 -25.74 5.47
CA VAL A 543 2.02 -26.54 4.80
C VAL A 543 2.02 -26.27 3.30
N MET A 544 2.02 -25.00 2.88
CA MET A 544 2.05 -24.64 1.46
C MET A 544 3.30 -25.21 0.76
N THR A 545 4.46 -25.06 1.37
CA THR A 545 5.73 -25.57 0.84
C THR A 545 5.70 -27.09 0.70
N MET A 546 5.36 -27.81 1.78
CA MET A 546 5.31 -29.27 1.77
C MET A 546 4.25 -29.82 0.83
N PHE A 547 3.10 -29.15 0.72
CA PHE A 547 2.07 -29.48 -0.24
C PHE A 547 2.60 -29.44 -1.67
N LEU A 548 3.26 -28.34 -2.07
CA LEU A 548 3.83 -28.19 -3.42
C LEU A 548 4.88 -29.26 -3.74
N TRP A 549 5.81 -29.50 -2.82
CA TRP A 549 6.83 -30.54 -3.02
C TRP A 549 6.22 -31.94 -3.09
N THR A 550 5.15 -32.22 -2.33
CA THR A 550 4.39 -33.47 -2.45
C THR A 550 3.74 -33.59 -3.83
N GLN A 551 3.20 -32.51 -4.40
CA GLN A 551 2.66 -32.51 -5.76
C GLN A 551 3.75 -32.70 -6.83
N ILE A 552 4.95 -32.15 -6.63
CA ILE A 552 6.07 -32.37 -7.56
C ILE A 552 6.51 -33.85 -7.53
N PHE A 553 6.68 -34.42 -6.33
CA PHE A 553 7.12 -35.80 -6.19
C PHE A 553 6.04 -36.82 -6.59
N SER A 554 4.75 -36.46 -6.54
CA SER A 554 3.68 -37.35 -7.04
C SER A 554 3.81 -37.59 -8.55
N GLU A 555 4.41 -36.64 -9.28
CA GLU A 555 4.74 -36.69 -10.71
C GLU A 555 6.11 -37.37 -11.02
N TYR A 556 6.68 -38.15 -10.09
CA TYR A 556 8.04 -38.73 -10.23
C TYR A 556 8.27 -39.52 -11.52
N ARG A 557 7.23 -40.15 -12.09
CA ARG A 557 7.36 -40.90 -13.36
C ARG A 557 7.61 -39.96 -14.53
N PHE A 558 6.87 -38.86 -14.59
CA PHE A 558 7.09 -37.82 -15.58
C PHE A 558 8.47 -37.20 -15.40
N LEU A 559 8.89 -36.92 -14.16
CA LEU A 559 10.23 -36.39 -13.87
C LEU A 559 11.35 -37.36 -14.30
N LYS A 560 11.20 -38.66 -14.02
CA LYS A 560 12.14 -39.70 -14.46
C LYS A 560 12.17 -39.84 -15.98
N ALA A 561 11.01 -39.76 -16.63
CA ALA A 561 10.92 -39.81 -18.08
C ALA A 561 11.50 -38.56 -18.76
N LEU A 562 11.25 -37.38 -18.18
CA LEU A 562 11.84 -36.11 -18.59
C LEU A 562 13.37 -36.14 -18.46
N CYS A 563 13.90 -36.65 -17.34
CA CYS A 563 15.33 -36.82 -17.13
C CYS A 563 15.95 -37.73 -18.21
N ARG A 564 15.34 -38.90 -18.47
CA ARG A 564 15.78 -39.81 -19.57
C ARG A 564 15.69 -39.16 -20.94
N TYR A 565 14.62 -38.41 -21.22
CA TYR A 565 14.43 -37.70 -22.48
C TYR A 565 15.50 -36.63 -22.68
N LEU A 566 15.81 -35.85 -21.65
CA LEU A 566 16.88 -34.85 -21.69
C LEU A 566 18.24 -35.52 -21.91
N CYS A 567 18.60 -36.54 -21.11
CA CYS A 567 19.87 -37.27 -21.26
C CYS A 567 20.08 -37.89 -22.64
N GLY A 568 19.01 -38.18 -23.39
CA GLY A 568 19.07 -38.72 -24.74
C GLY A 568 19.20 -37.68 -25.86
N LYS A 569 19.28 -36.37 -25.55
CA LYS A 569 19.41 -35.30 -26.54
C LYS A 569 20.87 -34.95 -26.84
N VAL A 570 21.09 -34.43 -28.06
CA VAL A 570 22.40 -33.99 -28.54
C VAL A 570 22.86 -32.72 -27.81
N ASN A 571 24.17 -32.52 -27.64
CA ASN A 571 24.78 -31.35 -27.00
C ASN A 571 24.25 -29.99 -27.49
N ASP A 572 23.86 -29.87 -28.77
CA ASP A 572 23.28 -28.64 -29.34
C ASP A 572 21.95 -28.23 -28.68
N TYR A 573 21.12 -29.20 -28.29
CA TYR A 573 19.86 -28.91 -27.58
C TYR A 573 20.12 -28.35 -26.18
N TYR A 574 21.09 -28.92 -25.46
CA TYR A 574 21.50 -28.44 -24.14
C TYR A 574 22.09 -27.04 -24.20
N LEU A 575 22.95 -26.77 -25.19
CA LEU A 575 23.52 -25.45 -25.39
C LEU A 575 22.43 -24.40 -25.65
N LYS A 576 21.43 -24.72 -26.49
CA LYS A 576 20.27 -23.85 -26.75
C LYS A 576 19.41 -23.62 -25.52
N LEU A 577 19.16 -24.66 -24.72
CA LEU A 577 18.40 -24.57 -23.47
C LEU A 577 19.13 -23.68 -22.45
N ILE A 578 20.41 -23.94 -22.19
CA ILE A 578 21.23 -23.15 -21.26
C ILE A 578 21.32 -21.70 -21.74
N ALA A 579 21.58 -21.46 -23.03
CA ALA A 579 21.64 -20.11 -23.59
C ALA A 579 20.30 -19.37 -23.42
N THR A 580 19.17 -20.04 -23.64
CA THR A 580 17.83 -19.44 -23.44
C THR A 580 17.59 -19.13 -21.96
N CYS A 581 17.93 -20.03 -21.03
CA CYS A 581 17.79 -19.79 -19.60
C CYS A 581 18.68 -18.63 -19.12
N VAL A 582 19.97 -18.62 -19.49
CA VAL A 582 20.90 -17.54 -19.12
C VAL A 582 20.43 -16.21 -19.68
N PHE A 583 20.02 -16.16 -20.95
CA PHE A 583 19.49 -14.94 -21.55
C PHE A 583 18.21 -14.46 -20.87
N SER A 584 17.32 -15.39 -20.51
CA SER A 584 16.09 -15.07 -19.76
C SER A 584 16.41 -14.45 -18.41
N VAL A 585 17.30 -15.09 -17.63
CA VAL A 585 17.73 -14.58 -16.32
C VAL A 585 18.38 -13.21 -16.45
N VAL A 586 19.29 -12.99 -17.42
CA VAL A 586 19.91 -11.68 -17.64
C VAL A 586 18.87 -10.59 -17.92
N ILE A 587 17.84 -10.87 -18.72
CA ILE A 587 16.75 -9.91 -18.95
C ILE A 587 15.99 -9.65 -17.65
N LEU A 588 15.61 -10.69 -16.91
CA LEU A 588 14.86 -10.53 -15.65
C LEU A 588 15.66 -9.77 -14.60
N GLU A 589 16.97 -10.00 -14.51
CA GLU A 589 17.89 -9.25 -13.62
C GLU A 589 17.98 -7.77 -14.01
N LEU A 590 18.06 -7.47 -15.31
CA LEU A 590 17.99 -6.09 -15.81
C LEU A 590 16.64 -5.45 -15.47
N LEU A 591 15.54 -6.20 -15.56
CA LEU A 591 14.21 -5.72 -15.16
C LEU A 591 14.13 -5.46 -13.66
N VAL A 592 14.67 -6.32 -12.79
CA VAL A 592 14.72 -6.07 -11.34
C VAL A 592 15.51 -4.79 -11.06
N LYS A 593 16.72 -4.66 -11.62
CA LYS A 593 17.55 -3.47 -11.40
C LYS A 593 16.89 -2.19 -11.92
N SER A 594 16.07 -2.28 -12.96
CA SER A 594 15.36 -1.13 -13.53
C SER A 594 14.35 -0.45 -12.59
N PHE A 595 13.89 -1.15 -11.54
CA PHE A 595 13.05 -0.53 -10.49
C PHE A 595 13.82 0.51 -9.67
N THR A 596 15.15 0.38 -9.61
CA THR A 596 16.03 1.36 -8.97
C THR A 596 16.62 2.35 -9.98
N GLU A 597 17.01 1.87 -11.17
CA GLU A 597 17.67 2.67 -12.21
C GLU A 597 16.90 2.60 -13.55
N ARG A 598 15.95 3.53 -13.77
CA ARG A 598 15.12 3.56 -14.99
C ARG A 598 15.94 3.71 -16.30
N LYS A 599 17.13 4.31 -16.22
CA LYS A 599 18.07 4.51 -17.35
C LYS A 599 18.47 3.19 -18.03
N LEU A 600 18.34 2.06 -17.34
CA LEU A 600 18.61 0.73 -17.91
C LEU A 600 17.64 0.38 -19.05
N TYR A 601 16.38 0.82 -18.97
CA TYR A 601 15.44 0.63 -20.09
C TYR A 601 15.86 1.41 -21.34
N THR A 602 16.47 2.59 -21.16
CA THR A 602 17.00 3.36 -22.28
C THR A 602 18.02 2.53 -23.05
N TRP A 603 19.01 1.98 -22.35
CA TRP A 603 20.03 1.12 -22.97
C TRP A 603 19.43 -0.15 -23.58
N CYS A 604 18.43 -0.76 -22.94
CA CYS A 604 17.73 -1.92 -23.47
C CYS A 604 17.03 -1.60 -24.82
N PHE A 605 16.32 -0.47 -24.92
CA PHE A 605 15.66 -0.08 -26.15
C PHE A 605 16.60 0.44 -27.22
N LEU A 606 17.68 1.13 -26.86
CA LEU A 606 18.70 1.57 -27.81
C LEU A 606 19.39 0.37 -28.46
N THR A 607 19.81 -0.61 -27.66
CA THR A 607 20.47 -1.84 -28.13
C THR A 607 19.52 -2.71 -28.96
N THR A 608 18.29 -2.94 -28.48
CA THR A 608 17.26 -3.69 -29.23
C THR A 608 16.88 -2.99 -30.52
N GLY A 609 16.80 -1.66 -30.50
CA GLY A 609 16.53 -0.80 -31.65
C GLY A 609 17.63 -0.82 -32.72
N VAL A 610 18.82 -1.35 -32.43
CA VAL A 610 19.86 -1.61 -33.44
C VAL A 610 19.89 -3.09 -33.83
N ALA A 611 19.90 -3.99 -32.84
CA ALA A 611 20.07 -5.42 -33.06
C ALA A 611 18.93 -6.05 -33.88
N VAL A 612 17.67 -5.76 -33.54
CA VAL A 612 16.50 -6.35 -34.20
C VAL A 612 16.35 -5.82 -35.64
N PRO A 613 16.43 -4.51 -35.91
CA PRO A 613 16.44 -3.99 -37.27
C PRO A 613 17.59 -4.53 -38.12
N PHE A 614 18.80 -4.66 -37.58
CA PHE A 614 19.93 -5.25 -38.31
C PHE A 614 19.66 -6.70 -38.73
N TYR A 615 19.10 -7.51 -37.83
CA TYR A 615 18.69 -8.88 -38.13
C TYR A 615 17.58 -8.94 -39.20
N LEU A 616 16.57 -8.08 -39.08
CA LEU A 616 15.46 -8.00 -40.04
C LEU A 616 15.93 -7.48 -41.41
N TYR A 617 16.81 -6.49 -41.45
CA TYR A 617 17.41 -5.94 -42.67
C TYR A 617 18.15 -7.02 -43.47
N ARG A 618 18.90 -7.90 -42.77
CA ARG A 618 19.60 -9.01 -43.41
C ARG A 618 18.66 -10.11 -43.91
N SER A 619 17.47 -10.22 -43.32
CA SER A 619 16.54 -11.34 -43.53
C SER A 619 15.33 -11.01 -44.41
N LEU A 620 15.00 -9.73 -44.58
CA LEU A 620 13.88 -9.24 -45.39
C LEU A 620 14.39 -8.43 -46.59
N PRO A 621 13.63 -8.35 -47.69
CA PRO A 621 13.94 -7.47 -48.80
C PRO A 621 13.93 -5.98 -48.37
N MET A 622 14.89 -5.20 -48.92
CA MET A 622 15.11 -3.77 -48.68
C MET A 622 13.86 -2.88 -48.80
N SER A 623 12.86 -3.30 -49.57
CA SER A 623 11.65 -2.53 -49.87
C SER A 623 10.57 -2.52 -48.78
N SER A 624 10.83 -3.14 -47.61
CA SER A 624 9.79 -3.32 -46.58
C SER A 624 9.64 -2.15 -45.59
N GLY A 625 10.67 -1.33 -45.35
CA GLY A 625 10.64 -0.19 -44.40
C GLY A 625 10.51 -0.56 -42.91
N ILE A 626 10.22 -1.83 -42.59
CA ILE A 626 9.98 -2.34 -41.23
C ILE A 626 11.20 -2.21 -40.31
N PRO A 627 12.45 -2.51 -40.75
CA PRO A 627 13.62 -2.33 -39.90
C PRO A 627 13.76 -0.88 -39.40
N ILE A 628 13.52 0.11 -40.28
CA ILE A 628 13.60 1.52 -39.94
C ILE A 628 12.49 1.90 -38.95
N PHE A 629 11.26 1.39 -39.15
CA PHE A 629 10.16 1.60 -38.21
C PHE A 629 10.47 1.06 -36.81
N VAL A 630 10.95 -0.19 -36.71
CA VAL A 630 11.32 -0.82 -35.43
C VAL A 630 12.43 -0.03 -34.72
N TRP A 631 13.44 0.43 -35.47
CA TRP A 631 14.52 1.27 -34.95
C TRP A 631 13.98 2.56 -34.33
N MET A 632 13.20 3.33 -35.11
CA MET A 632 12.66 4.61 -34.69
C MET A 632 11.68 4.46 -33.51
N SER A 633 10.81 3.44 -33.51
CA SER A 633 9.87 3.20 -32.41
C SER A 633 10.57 2.87 -31.09
N CYS A 634 11.62 2.03 -31.12
CA CYS A 634 12.39 1.71 -29.91
C CYS A 634 13.11 2.94 -29.36
N TRP A 635 13.76 3.72 -30.22
CA TRP A 635 14.49 4.92 -29.80
C TRP A 635 13.55 6.01 -29.30
N PHE A 636 12.38 6.18 -29.91
CA PHE A 636 11.38 7.11 -29.42
C PHE A 636 10.85 6.72 -28.03
N LEU A 637 10.56 5.43 -27.80
CA LEU A 637 10.13 4.94 -26.49
C LEU A 637 11.24 5.09 -25.42
N SER A 638 12.52 4.99 -25.81
CA SER A 638 13.65 5.11 -24.89
C SER A 638 13.73 6.49 -24.21
N VAL A 639 13.27 7.57 -24.87
CA VAL A 639 13.29 8.92 -24.30
C VAL A 639 12.48 9.01 -23.00
N PHE A 640 11.31 8.36 -22.96
CA PHE A 640 10.41 8.40 -21.81
C PHE A 640 10.99 7.72 -20.56
N THR A 641 11.96 6.83 -20.73
CA THR A 641 12.64 6.16 -19.60
C THR A 641 13.66 7.07 -18.90
N LEU A 642 14.01 8.20 -19.53
CA LEU A 642 14.85 9.26 -18.97
C LEU A 642 14.03 10.43 -18.41
N MET A 643 12.73 10.48 -18.69
CA MET A 643 11.87 11.57 -18.23
C MET A 643 11.63 11.47 -16.72
N PRO A 644 11.48 12.61 -16.03
CA PRO A 644 11.24 12.62 -14.60
C PRO A 644 9.92 11.91 -14.29
N PRO A 645 9.88 11.00 -13.32
CA PRO A 645 8.68 10.30 -12.87
C PRO A 645 7.55 11.21 -12.40
N GLN A 646 7.90 12.41 -11.92
CA GLN A 646 6.97 13.49 -11.64
C GLN A 646 6.72 14.25 -12.95
N ILE A 647 5.49 14.20 -13.43
CA ILE A 647 5.10 14.76 -14.72
C ILE A 647 4.74 16.23 -14.50
N PRO A 648 5.53 17.19 -15.01
CA PRO A 648 5.16 18.60 -14.91
C PRO A 648 3.89 18.86 -15.72
N GLU A 649 3.00 19.71 -15.18
CA GLU A 649 1.80 20.10 -15.90
C GLU A 649 2.17 20.84 -17.19
N ASN A 650 1.72 20.29 -18.32
CA ASN A 650 1.93 20.87 -19.64
C ASN A 650 0.81 20.43 -20.59
N THR A 651 -0.23 21.25 -20.66
CA THR A 651 -1.41 21.04 -21.52
C THR A 651 -1.04 20.90 -23.00
N MET A 652 0.00 21.61 -23.47
CA MET A 652 0.42 21.54 -24.88
C MET A 652 0.97 20.16 -25.24
N LEU A 653 1.68 19.51 -24.33
CA LEU A 653 2.13 18.13 -24.52
C LEU A 653 0.95 17.15 -24.56
N VAL A 654 -0.10 17.38 -23.77
CA VAL A 654 -1.31 16.55 -23.80
C VAL A 654 -2.03 16.68 -25.15
N VAL A 655 -2.20 17.90 -25.65
CA VAL A 655 -2.81 18.17 -26.96
C VAL A 655 -1.94 17.62 -28.10
N ALA A 656 -0.62 17.79 -28.04
CA ALA A 656 0.31 17.19 -29.00
C ALA A 656 0.24 15.65 -28.99
N GLY A 657 0.10 15.04 -27.81
CA GLY A 657 -0.15 13.62 -27.64
C GLY A 657 -1.44 13.17 -28.34
N ALA A 658 -2.54 13.91 -28.19
CA ALA A 658 -3.80 13.63 -28.88
C ALA A 658 -3.67 13.71 -30.40
N MET A 659 -2.98 14.74 -30.93
CA MET A 659 -2.70 14.86 -32.36
C MET A 659 -1.85 13.70 -32.89
N MET A 660 -0.89 13.24 -32.10
CA MET A 660 -0.07 12.07 -32.43
C MET A 660 -0.91 10.79 -32.44
N ILE A 661 -1.79 10.57 -31.46
CA ILE A 661 -2.71 9.42 -31.40
C ILE A 661 -3.62 9.38 -32.64
N ILE A 662 -4.20 10.51 -33.03
CA ILE A 662 -5.03 10.62 -34.25
C ILE A 662 -4.19 10.29 -35.49
N THR A 663 -2.99 10.85 -35.61
CA THR A 663 -2.08 10.61 -36.74
C THR A 663 -1.73 9.13 -36.86
N ILE A 664 -1.39 8.47 -35.75
CA ILE A 664 -1.12 7.03 -35.71
C ILE A 664 -2.35 6.24 -36.19
N GLY A 665 -3.54 6.57 -35.69
CA GLY A 665 -4.79 5.92 -36.10
C GLY A 665 -5.07 6.07 -37.61
N VAL A 666 -4.87 7.27 -38.17
CA VAL A 666 -5.05 7.57 -39.60
C VAL A 666 -4.05 6.79 -40.46
N VAL A 667 -2.78 6.75 -40.06
CA VAL A 667 -1.74 6.00 -40.78
C VAL A 667 -2.04 4.50 -40.76
N LEU A 668 -2.44 3.93 -39.62
CA LEU A 668 -2.79 2.51 -39.51
C LEU A 668 -4.00 2.16 -40.37
N ARG A 669 -5.00 3.04 -40.40
CA ARG A 669 -6.16 2.87 -41.27
C ARG A 669 -5.80 2.97 -42.75
N TYR A 670 -4.90 3.89 -43.11
CA TYR A 670 -4.37 4.01 -44.46
C TYR A 670 -3.63 2.73 -44.90
N VAL A 671 -2.77 2.19 -44.03
CA VAL A 671 -2.06 0.92 -44.25
C VAL A 671 -3.05 -0.23 -44.42
N GLU A 672 -4.09 -0.32 -43.59
CA GLU A 672 -5.13 -1.35 -43.71
C GLU A 672 -5.85 -1.31 -45.07
N LEU A 673 -6.16 -0.12 -45.60
CA LEU A 673 -6.84 0.06 -46.88
C LEU A 673 -5.95 -0.30 -48.08
N HIS A 674 -4.65 0.01 -48.01
CA HIS A 674 -3.67 -0.19 -49.10
C HIS A 674 -2.87 -1.49 -48.98
N ALA A 675 -3.04 -2.26 -47.89
CA ALA A 675 -2.38 -3.55 -47.67
C ALA A 675 -2.81 -4.67 -48.65
N LYS A 676 -3.83 -4.44 -49.49
CA LYS A 676 -4.39 -5.45 -50.40
C LYS A 676 -3.40 -6.00 -51.43
N ASP A 677 -2.40 -5.22 -51.81
CA ASP A 677 -1.48 -5.55 -52.91
C ASP A 677 -0.18 -6.23 -52.46
N ASN A 678 0.06 -6.34 -51.14
CA ASN A 678 1.34 -6.81 -50.61
C ASN A 678 1.19 -8.06 -49.71
N ARG A 679 1.79 -9.19 -50.15
CA ARG A 679 1.68 -10.51 -49.49
C ARG A 679 2.12 -10.53 -48.03
N TYR A 680 2.95 -9.57 -47.62
CA TYR A 680 3.45 -9.43 -46.24
C TYR A 680 2.36 -8.96 -45.26
N TRP A 681 1.45 -8.08 -45.69
CA TRP A 681 0.43 -7.47 -44.84
C TRP A 681 -0.87 -8.30 -44.77
N LEU A 682 -1.02 -9.28 -45.67
CA LEU A 682 -2.20 -10.14 -45.77
C LEU A 682 -2.47 -11.01 -44.53
N SER A 683 -1.44 -11.34 -43.74
CA SER A 683 -1.60 -12.10 -42.49
C SER A 683 -2.23 -11.26 -41.37
N LEU A 684 -2.01 -9.94 -41.39
CA LEU A 684 -2.45 -8.99 -40.38
C LEU A 684 -3.85 -8.42 -40.68
N VAL A 685 -4.28 -8.47 -41.95
CA VAL A 685 -5.58 -7.94 -42.42
C VAL A 685 -6.48 -9.12 -42.82
N ALA A 686 -7.23 -9.66 -41.86
CA ALA A 686 -8.29 -10.63 -42.15
C ALA A 686 -9.52 -9.91 -42.72
N GLN A 687 -9.83 -10.15 -43.99
CA GLN A 687 -11.04 -9.59 -44.62
C GLN A 687 -12.21 -10.57 -44.51
N ASP A 688 -13.25 -10.18 -43.79
CA ASP A 688 -14.61 -10.69 -44.03
C ASP A 688 -15.27 -9.79 -45.08
N SER A 689 -15.60 -10.37 -46.23
CA SER A 689 -16.05 -9.64 -47.42
C SER A 689 -17.50 -9.12 -47.31
N ARG A 690 -18.18 -9.26 -46.16
CA ARG A 690 -19.61 -8.95 -46.03
C ARG A 690 -19.99 -7.70 -45.24
N LYS A 691 -19.09 -6.96 -44.58
CA LYS A 691 -19.48 -5.75 -43.82
C LYS A 691 -18.47 -4.61 -43.92
N LEU A 692 -18.49 -3.90 -45.05
CA LEU A 692 -17.85 -2.58 -45.19
C LEU A 692 -18.72 -1.46 -44.56
N LYS A 693 -19.25 -1.66 -43.33
CA LYS A 693 -20.10 -0.69 -42.60
C LYS A 693 -19.38 0.01 -41.44
N PHE A 694 -18.04 0.11 -41.46
CA PHE A 694 -17.26 0.65 -40.34
C PHE A 694 -16.45 1.95 -40.56
N PRO A 695 -16.62 2.77 -41.62
CA PRO A 695 -15.96 4.09 -41.63
C PRO A 695 -16.51 4.97 -40.51
N LEU A 696 -17.82 4.92 -40.21
CA LEU A 696 -18.45 5.77 -39.19
C LEU A 696 -17.85 5.56 -37.80
N LEU A 697 -17.56 4.32 -37.40
CA LEU A 697 -16.96 4.00 -36.10
C LEU A 697 -15.58 4.65 -35.94
N PHE A 698 -14.74 4.55 -36.97
CA PHE A 698 -13.39 5.13 -36.96
C PHE A 698 -13.43 6.67 -36.87
N HIS A 699 -14.31 7.32 -37.64
CA HIS A 699 -14.48 8.78 -37.57
C HIS A 699 -15.02 9.21 -36.19
N LEU A 700 -15.95 8.45 -35.61
CA LEU A 700 -16.46 8.69 -34.26
C LEU A 700 -15.35 8.57 -33.20
N GLN A 701 -14.49 7.57 -33.29
CA GLN A 701 -13.35 7.40 -32.37
C GLN A 701 -12.35 8.55 -32.48
N ILE A 702 -12.00 9.00 -33.69
CA ILE A 702 -11.14 10.18 -33.90
C ILE A 702 -11.80 11.43 -33.33
N LEU A 703 -13.10 11.62 -33.57
CA LEU A 703 -13.84 12.75 -33.04
C LEU A 703 -13.81 12.77 -31.51
N LEU A 704 -14.01 11.62 -30.84
CA LEU A 704 -13.94 11.52 -29.39
C LEU A 704 -12.55 11.81 -28.83
N VAL A 705 -11.47 11.41 -29.52
CA VAL A 705 -10.09 11.78 -29.13
C VAL A 705 -9.87 13.29 -29.26
N GLY A 706 -10.36 13.90 -30.35
CA GLY A 706 -10.29 15.35 -30.56
C GLY A 706 -11.11 16.12 -29.50
N LEU A 707 -12.33 15.66 -29.19
CA LEU A 707 -13.17 16.24 -28.15
C LEU A 707 -12.56 16.11 -26.76
N ALA A 708 -11.95 14.96 -26.44
CA ALA A 708 -11.22 14.79 -25.18
C ALA A 708 -10.06 15.80 -25.07
N SER A 709 -9.28 15.98 -26.14
CA SER A 709 -8.20 16.96 -26.18
C SER A 709 -8.71 18.40 -26.01
N LEU A 710 -9.84 18.74 -26.64
CA LEU A 710 -10.48 20.04 -26.49
C LEU A 710 -10.95 20.26 -25.05
N MET A 711 -11.57 19.25 -24.42
CA MET A 711 -12.03 19.31 -23.04
C MET A 711 -10.90 19.45 -22.03
N VAL A 712 -9.74 18.82 -22.27
CA VAL A 712 -8.53 19.04 -21.45
C VAL A 712 -8.10 20.50 -21.54
N TRP A 713 -8.00 21.06 -22.75
CA TRP A 713 -7.64 22.46 -22.94
C TRP A 713 -8.64 23.40 -22.26
N LEU A 714 -9.94 23.23 -22.51
CA LEU A 714 -11.01 24.05 -21.90
C LEU A 714 -10.99 23.98 -20.37
N SER A 715 -10.91 22.77 -19.79
CA SER A 715 -10.92 22.59 -18.34
C SER A 715 -9.68 23.19 -17.67
N THR A 716 -8.50 23.05 -18.29
CA THR A 716 -7.29 23.67 -17.76
C THR A 716 -7.33 25.19 -17.89
N THR A 717 -7.82 25.74 -19.00
CA THR A 717 -7.95 27.21 -19.17
C THR A 717 -8.90 27.81 -18.13
N HIS A 718 -10.08 27.21 -17.91
CA HIS A 718 -11.02 27.67 -16.88
C HIS A 718 -10.38 27.63 -15.48
N ARG A 719 -9.61 26.58 -15.18
CA ARG A 719 -8.88 26.46 -13.92
C ARG A 719 -7.79 27.54 -13.77
N THR A 720 -7.02 27.82 -14.81
CA THR A 720 -5.99 28.88 -14.79
C THR A 720 -6.59 30.28 -14.68
N GLU A 721 -7.81 30.47 -15.18
CA GLU A 721 -8.56 31.72 -15.08
C GLU A 721 -9.38 31.83 -13.78
N LYS A 722 -9.22 30.87 -12.84
CA LYS A 722 -9.91 30.80 -11.54
C LYS A 722 -11.45 30.71 -11.67
N GLN A 723 -11.94 30.23 -12.80
CA GLN A 723 -13.37 30.05 -13.06
C GLN A 723 -13.85 28.67 -12.59
N GLU A 724 -15.09 28.60 -12.10
CA GLU A 724 -15.71 27.33 -11.74
C GLU A 724 -15.90 26.45 -12.98
N LEU A 725 -15.56 25.16 -12.85
CA LEU A 725 -15.79 24.20 -13.92
C LEU A 725 -17.29 23.88 -13.99
N LEU A 726 -17.93 24.21 -15.11
CA LEU A 726 -19.34 23.91 -15.35
C LEU A 726 -19.64 22.41 -15.21
N VAL A 727 -20.74 22.06 -14.52
CA VAL A 727 -21.22 20.66 -14.39
C VAL A 727 -21.39 19.99 -15.75
N LEU A 728 -21.75 20.77 -16.78
CA LEU A 728 -21.85 20.28 -18.15
C LEU A 728 -20.51 19.73 -18.67
N HIS A 729 -19.38 20.35 -18.35
CA HIS A 729 -18.05 19.86 -18.74
C HIS A 729 -17.74 18.51 -18.08
N GLN A 730 -18.10 18.35 -16.79
CA GLN A 730 -17.94 17.08 -16.08
C GLN A 730 -18.80 15.96 -16.71
N LEU A 731 -20.07 16.24 -17.01
CA LEU A 731 -20.96 15.28 -17.68
C LEU A 731 -20.44 14.87 -19.06
N VAL A 732 -19.89 15.83 -19.82
CA VAL A 732 -19.26 15.55 -21.12
C VAL A 732 -18.01 14.68 -20.95
N ASN A 733 -17.16 14.96 -19.95
CA ASN A 733 -15.96 14.17 -19.67
C ASN A 733 -16.31 12.72 -19.27
N TRP A 734 -17.29 12.53 -18.37
CA TRP A 734 -17.80 11.20 -18.01
C TRP A 734 -18.37 10.46 -19.22
N SER A 735 -19.14 11.15 -20.06
CA SER A 735 -19.73 10.57 -21.27
C SER A 735 -18.66 10.15 -22.27
N ILE A 736 -17.69 11.01 -22.58
CA ILE A 736 -16.59 10.72 -23.51
C ILE A 736 -15.77 9.52 -22.99
N ALA A 737 -15.41 9.52 -21.70
CA ALA A 737 -14.63 8.44 -21.08
C ALA A 737 -15.37 7.09 -21.16
N GLY A 738 -16.66 7.05 -20.79
CA GLY A 738 -17.45 5.83 -20.80
C GLY A 738 -17.76 5.30 -22.21
N PHE A 739 -18.27 6.16 -23.10
CA PHE A 739 -18.67 5.72 -24.44
C PHE A 739 -17.49 5.26 -25.29
N SER A 740 -16.35 5.95 -25.22
CA SER A 740 -15.18 5.63 -26.05
C SER A 740 -14.64 4.22 -25.82
N MET A 741 -14.66 3.73 -24.57
CA MET A 741 -14.18 2.38 -24.21
C MET A 741 -15.05 1.24 -24.72
N ILE A 742 -16.32 1.49 -25.01
CA ILE A 742 -17.27 0.47 -25.49
C ILE A 742 -17.14 0.29 -27.01
N LEU A 743 -16.79 1.37 -27.73
CA LEU A 743 -16.69 1.37 -29.20
C LEU A 743 -15.81 0.26 -29.81
N PRO A 744 -14.66 -0.15 -29.24
CA PRO A 744 -13.83 -1.20 -29.80
C PRO A 744 -14.54 -2.55 -29.97
N LEU A 745 -15.58 -2.83 -29.16
CA LEU A 745 -16.35 -4.08 -29.25
C LEU A 745 -17.05 -4.24 -30.60
N PHE A 746 -17.45 -3.12 -31.21
CA PHE A 746 -18.14 -3.08 -32.49
C PHE A 746 -17.19 -3.01 -33.70
N SER A 747 -15.88 -2.99 -33.48
CA SER A 747 -14.91 -2.89 -34.58
C SER A 747 -14.76 -4.20 -35.37
N SER A 748 -14.06 -4.15 -36.50
CA SER A 748 -13.79 -5.35 -37.31
C SER A 748 -13.02 -6.42 -36.51
N THR A 749 -13.20 -7.68 -36.88
CA THR A 749 -12.51 -8.83 -36.27
C THR A 749 -11.07 -9.00 -36.76
N GLY A 750 -10.63 -8.24 -37.77
CA GLY A 750 -9.25 -8.25 -38.23
C GLY A 750 -8.27 -7.75 -37.15
N LEU A 751 -7.12 -8.41 -36.99
CA LEU A 751 -6.14 -8.14 -35.95
C LEU A 751 -5.73 -6.65 -35.89
N LEU A 752 -5.28 -6.08 -37.00
CA LEU A 752 -4.83 -4.68 -37.04
C LEU A 752 -5.98 -3.70 -36.79
N SER A 753 -7.17 -4.00 -37.35
CA SER A 753 -8.39 -3.18 -37.23
C SER A 753 -8.89 -3.12 -35.78
N ARG A 754 -8.99 -4.28 -35.12
CA ARG A 754 -9.42 -4.42 -33.73
C ARG A 754 -8.46 -3.72 -32.77
N LEU A 755 -7.15 -3.93 -32.93
CA LEU A 755 -6.15 -3.29 -32.08
C LEU A 755 -6.11 -1.77 -32.27
N THR A 756 -6.24 -1.28 -33.51
CA THR A 756 -6.33 0.17 -33.79
C THR A 756 -7.57 0.77 -33.13
N SER A 757 -8.70 0.06 -33.17
CA SER A 757 -9.92 0.52 -32.52
C SER A 757 -9.80 0.51 -30.99
N ILE A 758 -9.14 -0.49 -30.38
CA ILE A 758 -8.83 -0.50 -28.94
C ILE A 758 -7.94 0.69 -28.57
N PHE A 759 -6.86 0.92 -29.31
CA PHE A 759 -5.93 2.04 -29.11
C PHE A 759 -6.64 3.41 -29.17
N LEU A 760 -7.58 3.60 -30.11
CA LEU A 760 -8.35 4.83 -30.19
C LEU A 760 -9.50 4.90 -29.18
N GLY A 761 -10.04 3.76 -28.73
CA GLY A 761 -11.16 3.70 -27.78
C GLY A 761 -10.76 3.97 -26.34
N VAL A 762 -9.57 3.55 -25.90
CA VAL A 762 -9.07 3.82 -24.53
C VAL A 762 -8.24 5.11 -24.42
N ALA A 763 -7.93 5.77 -25.55
CA ALA A 763 -7.20 7.03 -25.57
C ALA A 763 -7.98 8.21 -24.93
N PRO A 764 -9.29 8.43 -25.18
CA PRO A 764 -10.03 9.54 -24.57
C PRO A 764 -10.01 9.57 -23.04
N PRO A 765 -10.31 8.47 -22.30
CA PRO A 765 -10.21 8.49 -20.85
C PRO A 765 -8.77 8.71 -20.36
N PHE A 766 -7.76 8.18 -21.06
CA PHE A 766 -6.35 8.40 -20.71
C PHE A 766 -5.96 9.88 -20.85
N LEU A 767 -6.34 10.52 -21.96
CA LEU A 767 -6.09 11.95 -22.22
C LEU A 767 -6.78 12.83 -21.17
N LEU A 768 -8.04 12.54 -20.85
CA LEU A 768 -8.80 13.27 -19.81
C LEU A 768 -8.17 13.15 -18.42
N LEU A 769 -7.40 12.09 -18.15
CA LEU A 769 -6.67 11.89 -16.88
C LEU A 769 -5.18 12.29 -17.00
N SER A 770 -4.74 12.84 -18.13
CA SER A 770 -3.34 13.22 -18.37
C SER A 770 -3.07 14.71 -18.09
N ILE A 771 -1.86 15.05 -17.65
CA ILE A 771 -1.42 16.42 -17.34
C ILE A 771 -0.18 16.84 -18.12
N GLY A 772 0.61 15.92 -18.67
CA GLY A 772 1.85 16.25 -19.38
C GLY A 772 2.28 15.22 -20.42
N TYR A 773 3.58 14.86 -20.42
CA TYR A 773 4.20 14.05 -21.47
C TYR A 773 3.66 12.62 -21.59
N GLU A 774 2.95 12.12 -20.58
CA GLU A 774 2.32 10.79 -20.56
C GLU A 774 1.37 10.54 -21.74
N ALA A 775 0.70 11.57 -22.24
CA ALA A 775 -0.12 11.48 -23.45
C ALA A 775 0.71 11.13 -24.69
N VAL A 776 1.94 11.64 -24.76
CA VAL A 776 2.90 11.33 -25.83
C VAL A 776 3.49 9.94 -25.60
N PHE A 777 3.79 9.57 -24.35
CA PHE A 777 4.21 8.22 -23.99
C PHE A 777 3.20 7.16 -24.47
N TYR A 778 1.91 7.40 -24.30
CA TYR A 778 0.86 6.49 -24.75
C TYR A 778 0.95 6.17 -26.26
N GLY A 779 1.18 7.19 -27.10
CA GLY A 779 1.37 6.96 -28.53
C GLY A 779 2.74 6.34 -28.87
N ALA A 780 3.80 6.67 -28.13
CA ALA A 780 5.11 6.02 -28.28
C ALA A 780 5.04 4.51 -27.96
N LEU A 781 4.33 4.16 -26.88
CA LEU A 781 4.05 2.78 -26.49
C LEU A 781 3.24 2.07 -27.59
N GLY A 782 2.20 2.73 -28.12
CA GLY A 782 1.41 2.19 -29.24
C GLY A 782 2.27 1.84 -30.46
N LEU A 783 3.19 2.73 -30.87
CA LEU A 783 4.12 2.49 -31.97
C LEU A 783 5.05 1.30 -31.69
N ALA A 784 5.60 1.20 -30.48
CA ALA A 784 6.47 0.08 -30.09
C ALA A 784 5.72 -1.26 -30.03
N LEU A 785 4.45 -1.28 -29.60
CA LEU A 785 3.60 -2.46 -29.62
C LEU A 785 3.29 -2.92 -31.06
N ILE A 786 3.06 -1.98 -31.98
CA ILE A 786 2.92 -2.29 -33.41
C ILE A 786 4.23 -2.84 -33.96
N ALA A 787 5.37 -2.24 -33.59
CA ALA A 787 6.69 -2.74 -33.99
C ALA A 787 6.89 -4.20 -33.53
N TRP A 788 6.48 -4.54 -32.30
CA TRP A 788 6.54 -5.92 -31.80
C TRP A 788 5.70 -6.90 -32.63
N ILE A 789 4.46 -6.54 -32.97
CA ILE A 789 3.60 -7.35 -33.86
C ILE A 789 4.28 -7.58 -35.22
N LEU A 790 4.89 -6.53 -35.79
CA LEU A 790 5.57 -6.62 -37.08
C LEU A 790 6.82 -7.51 -37.03
N VAL A 791 7.60 -7.45 -35.95
CA VAL A 791 8.76 -8.33 -35.74
C VAL A 791 8.32 -9.80 -35.69
N GLU A 792 7.27 -10.11 -34.94
CA GLU A 792 6.76 -11.49 -34.83
C GLU A 792 6.18 -11.99 -36.16
N ASN A 793 5.46 -11.13 -36.90
CA ASN A 793 4.99 -11.47 -38.24
C ASN A 793 6.16 -11.72 -39.22
N ALA A 794 7.21 -10.90 -39.18
CA ALA A 794 8.41 -11.10 -39.99
C ALA A 794 9.10 -12.43 -39.68
N TYR A 795 9.24 -12.76 -38.40
CA TYR A 795 9.82 -14.03 -37.95
C TYR A 795 9.01 -15.24 -38.45
N LEU A 796 7.67 -15.17 -38.38
CA LEU A 796 6.78 -16.19 -38.95
C LEU A 796 6.94 -16.33 -40.47
N HIS A 797 7.11 -15.23 -41.19
CA HIS A 797 7.34 -15.25 -42.64
C HIS A 797 8.69 -15.89 -43.00
N ILE A 798 9.76 -15.54 -42.29
CA ILE A 798 11.12 -16.08 -42.50
C ILE A 798 11.16 -17.58 -42.20
N SER A 799 10.55 -18.01 -41.09
CA SER A 799 10.51 -19.43 -40.69
C SER A 799 9.73 -20.28 -41.70
N LYS A 800 8.57 -19.81 -42.19
CA LYS A 800 7.80 -20.50 -43.23
C LYS A 800 8.57 -20.62 -44.55
N PHE A 801 9.34 -19.60 -44.95
CA PHE A 801 10.16 -19.65 -46.16
C PHE A 801 11.31 -20.67 -46.04
N ARG A 802 11.90 -20.84 -44.85
CA ARG A 802 12.89 -21.90 -44.60
C ARG A 802 12.26 -23.30 -44.60
N LEU A 803 11.04 -23.44 -44.07
CA LEU A 803 10.34 -24.73 -43.94
C LEU A 803 9.69 -25.24 -45.25
N SER A 804 9.43 -24.38 -46.23
CA SER A 804 8.83 -24.76 -47.53
C SER A 804 9.68 -25.72 -48.41
N SER A 805 10.77 -26.28 -47.87
CA SER A 805 11.62 -27.30 -48.47
C SER A 805 11.29 -28.74 -48.02
N THR A 806 10.31 -28.96 -47.12
CA THR A 806 9.83 -30.33 -46.76
C THR A 806 8.31 -30.40 -46.60
N PRO A 807 7.64 -31.46 -47.13
CA PRO A 807 6.19 -31.58 -47.04
C PRO A 807 5.79 -32.22 -45.70
N VAL A 808 4.93 -31.55 -44.91
CA VAL A 808 4.38 -32.10 -43.67
C VAL A 808 2.86 -32.30 -43.81
N LYS A 809 2.40 -33.49 -43.41
CA LYS A 809 1.02 -33.97 -43.39
C LYS A 809 0.15 -33.12 -42.45
N SER A 810 -1.08 -32.86 -42.91
CA SER A 810 -2.16 -32.21 -42.18
C SER A 810 -2.75 -33.12 -41.09
N MET A 811 -2.75 -32.65 -39.84
CA MET A 811 -3.77 -33.02 -38.85
C MET A 811 -4.47 -31.75 -38.40
N GLU A 812 -5.80 -31.81 -38.42
CA GLU A 812 -6.72 -30.77 -37.95
C GLU A 812 -6.71 -30.76 -36.41
N ASP A 813 -5.91 -29.89 -35.80
CA ASP A 813 -6.19 -29.36 -34.46
C ASP A 813 -5.58 -27.96 -34.35
N ASP A 814 -6.37 -26.99 -33.87
CA ASP A 814 -6.27 -25.56 -34.24
C ASP A 814 -5.12 -24.74 -33.59
N ASN A 815 -4.21 -25.32 -32.82
CA ASN A 815 -3.07 -24.60 -32.20
C ASN A 815 -1.77 -25.43 -32.18
N ARG A 816 -0.61 -24.79 -32.38
CA ARG A 816 0.70 -25.45 -32.25
C ARG A 816 1.15 -25.54 -30.79
N CYS A 817 1.91 -26.57 -30.44
CA CYS A 817 2.54 -26.69 -29.11
C CYS A 817 3.61 -25.59 -28.90
N LEU A 818 3.88 -25.27 -27.63
CA LEU A 818 4.96 -24.36 -27.24
C LEU A 818 6.34 -24.96 -27.53
N GLU A 819 7.22 -24.12 -28.08
CA GLU A 819 8.63 -24.42 -28.33
C GLU A 819 9.54 -23.53 -27.47
N LEU A 820 10.79 -23.94 -27.27
CA LEU A 820 11.76 -23.19 -26.48
C LEU A 820 11.96 -21.74 -26.99
N SER A 821 11.92 -21.55 -28.31
CA SER A 821 12.05 -20.22 -28.92
C SER A 821 10.91 -19.27 -28.55
N ASP A 822 9.76 -19.80 -28.10
CA ASP A 822 8.58 -18.99 -27.76
C ASP A 822 8.74 -18.26 -26.43
N MET A 823 9.76 -18.57 -25.63
CA MET A 823 10.13 -17.85 -24.40
C MET A 823 10.39 -16.35 -24.64
N ARG A 824 10.72 -15.94 -25.87
CA ARG A 824 10.88 -14.52 -26.22
C ARG A 824 9.58 -13.71 -26.08
N ILE A 825 8.41 -14.34 -26.25
CA ILE A 825 7.10 -13.68 -26.19
C ILE A 825 6.76 -13.25 -24.75
N PRO A 826 6.79 -14.13 -23.73
CA PRO A 826 6.59 -13.73 -22.34
C PRO A 826 7.68 -12.80 -21.82
N LEU A 827 8.95 -12.93 -22.25
CA LEU A 827 10.00 -11.99 -21.86
C LEU A 827 9.77 -10.58 -22.42
N THR A 828 9.45 -10.47 -23.71
CA THR A 828 9.11 -9.17 -24.33
C THR A 828 7.84 -8.58 -23.70
N PHE A 829 6.86 -9.41 -23.34
CA PHE A 829 5.70 -8.98 -22.56
C PHE A 829 6.11 -8.36 -21.22
N MET A 830 6.99 -9.01 -20.45
CA MET A 830 7.45 -8.48 -19.15
C MET A 830 8.15 -7.12 -19.30
N VAL A 831 8.96 -6.94 -20.34
CA VAL A 831 9.60 -5.65 -20.66
C VAL A 831 8.54 -4.57 -20.90
N PHE A 832 7.61 -4.80 -21.85
CA PHE A 832 6.56 -3.81 -22.14
C PHE A 832 5.60 -3.58 -20.98
N PHE A 833 5.29 -4.62 -20.19
CA PHE A 833 4.45 -4.52 -19.02
C PHE A 833 5.09 -3.59 -17.98
N ASN A 834 6.37 -3.79 -17.64
CA ASN A 834 7.07 -2.91 -16.70
C ASN A 834 7.24 -1.48 -17.25
N ILE A 835 7.51 -1.29 -18.55
CA ILE A 835 7.61 0.06 -19.13
C ILE A 835 6.25 0.77 -19.18
N ALA A 836 5.16 0.06 -19.47
CA ALA A 836 3.80 0.60 -19.38
C ALA A 836 3.50 1.13 -17.98
N PHE A 837 4.05 0.48 -16.95
CA PHE A 837 4.00 0.94 -15.56
C PHE A 837 4.78 2.26 -15.37
N PHE A 838 6.06 2.30 -15.77
CA PHE A 838 6.92 3.46 -15.53
C PHE A 838 6.56 4.71 -16.33
N GLY A 839 6.01 4.55 -17.53
CA GLY A 839 5.69 5.68 -18.40
C GLY A 839 4.40 6.44 -18.05
N THR A 840 3.63 5.94 -17.08
CA THR A 840 2.38 6.58 -16.59
C THR A 840 2.52 7.41 -15.31
N GLY A 841 3.67 7.38 -14.63
CA GLY A 841 3.90 8.14 -13.39
C GLY A 841 4.78 7.42 -12.37
N ASN A 842 4.69 7.83 -11.09
CA ASN A 842 5.48 7.25 -10.01
C ASN A 842 4.76 6.08 -9.30
N PHE A 843 5.51 5.00 -9.08
CA PHE A 843 5.08 3.73 -8.50
C PHE A 843 4.80 3.77 -7.01
N ALA A 844 5.64 4.49 -6.27
CA ALA A 844 5.81 4.30 -4.84
C ALA A 844 4.65 4.86 -4.01
N SER A 845 3.81 5.71 -4.59
CA SER A 845 2.68 6.32 -3.89
C SER A 845 1.60 6.75 -4.87
N ILE A 846 0.40 6.15 -4.76
CA ILE A 846 -0.81 6.66 -5.43
C ILE A 846 -1.11 8.10 -4.97
N ALA A 847 -0.62 8.49 -3.79
CA ALA A 847 -0.72 9.86 -3.27
C ALA A 847 0.26 10.85 -3.93
N SER A 848 1.18 10.38 -4.78
CA SER A 848 2.09 11.24 -5.57
C SER A 848 1.52 11.73 -6.90
N PHE A 849 0.34 11.23 -7.32
CA PHE A 849 -0.34 11.73 -8.51
C PHE A 849 -0.99 13.07 -8.24
N GLU A 850 -0.79 14.05 -9.14
CA GLU A 850 -1.49 15.31 -9.02
C GLU A 850 -3.00 15.13 -9.22
N ILE A 851 -3.75 15.63 -8.24
CA ILE A 851 -5.22 15.67 -8.24
C ILE A 851 -5.78 16.59 -9.35
N SER A 852 -4.94 17.47 -9.91
CA SER A 852 -5.25 18.37 -11.04
C SER A 852 -5.97 17.65 -12.19
N SER A 853 -5.55 16.41 -12.50
CA SER A 853 -6.15 15.57 -13.54
C SER A 853 -7.58 15.09 -13.23
N VAL A 854 -7.89 14.87 -11.95
CA VAL A 854 -9.16 14.31 -11.47
C VAL A 854 -10.25 15.38 -11.39
N TYR A 855 -9.87 16.66 -11.22
CA TYR A 855 -10.81 17.79 -11.19
C TYR A 855 -11.69 17.92 -12.43
N ARG A 856 -11.27 17.33 -13.56
CA ARG A 856 -12.05 17.30 -14.80
C ARG A 856 -13.29 16.41 -14.69
N PHE A 857 -13.32 15.47 -13.74
CA PHE A 857 -14.42 14.55 -13.49
C PHE A 857 -15.23 14.92 -12.25
N ILE A 858 -14.56 15.37 -11.19
CA ILE A 858 -15.18 15.73 -9.91
C ILE A 858 -14.47 16.93 -9.29
N THR A 859 -15.23 17.94 -8.87
CA THR A 859 -14.70 19.14 -8.19
C THR A 859 -14.69 18.99 -6.68
N VAL A 860 -15.55 18.14 -6.12
CA VAL A 860 -15.64 17.86 -4.69
C VAL A 860 -14.66 16.75 -4.31
N PHE A 861 -13.91 16.95 -3.22
CA PHE A 861 -12.96 15.97 -2.70
C PHE A 861 -13.69 14.66 -2.32
N SER A 862 -13.41 13.59 -3.05
CA SER A 862 -13.93 12.24 -2.81
C SER A 862 -12.78 11.23 -2.89
N PRO A 863 -12.10 10.92 -1.77
CA PRO A 863 -10.81 10.23 -1.80
C PRO A 863 -10.90 8.85 -2.48
N PHE A 864 -11.99 8.12 -2.28
CA PHE A 864 -12.20 6.80 -2.90
C PHE A 864 -12.40 6.87 -4.40
N LEU A 865 -13.22 7.81 -4.89
CA LEU A 865 -13.48 7.96 -6.32
C LEU A 865 -12.27 8.52 -7.06
N MET A 866 -11.56 9.46 -6.43
CA MET A 866 -10.32 10.03 -6.97
C MET A 866 -9.23 8.97 -7.10
N ALA A 867 -9.04 8.16 -6.05
CA ALA A 867 -8.11 7.02 -6.10
C ALA A 867 -8.52 6.00 -7.18
N ALA A 868 -9.81 5.71 -7.33
CA ALA A 868 -10.29 4.81 -8.38
C ALA A 868 -9.99 5.32 -9.80
N LEU A 869 -10.17 6.63 -10.06
CA LEU A 869 -9.84 7.26 -11.34
C LEU A 869 -8.33 7.22 -11.64
N LEU A 870 -7.49 7.45 -10.63
CA LEU A 870 -6.04 7.37 -10.76
C LEU A 870 -5.56 5.93 -10.99
N ILE A 871 -6.11 4.95 -10.26
CA ILE A 871 -5.86 3.52 -10.53
C ILE A 871 -6.28 3.19 -11.96
N PHE A 872 -7.47 3.64 -12.38
CA PHE A 872 -7.98 3.40 -13.72
C PHE A 872 -7.07 3.99 -14.82
N LYS A 873 -6.52 5.19 -14.63
CA LYS A 873 -5.49 5.78 -15.51
C LYS A 873 -4.29 4.83 -15.69
N LEU A 874 -3.80 4.26 -14.59
CA LEU A 874 -2.67 3.32 -14.61
C LEU A 874 -3.01 2.02 -15.34
N LEU A 875 -4.28 1.58 -15.33
CA LEU A 875 -4.69 0.36 -16.03
C LEU A 875 -4.61 0.46 -17.56
N ILE A 876 -4.77 1.67 -18.13
CA ILE A 876 -4.97 1.83 -19.57
C ILE A 876 -3.78 1.33 -20.40
N PRO A 877 -2.51 1.66 -20.10
CA PRO A 877 -1.39 1.10 -20.86
C PRO A 877 -1.23 -0.41 -20.71
N PHE A 878 -1.56 -1.01 -19.55
CA PHE A 878 -1.56 -2.47 -19.42
C PHE A 878 -2.60 -3.14 -20.31
N ILE A 879 -3.78 -2.53 -20.48
CA ILE A 879 -4.81 -3.01 -21.41
C ILE A 879 -4.22 -3.12 -22.83
N LEU A 880 -3.47 -2.13 -23.29
CA LEU A 880 -2.83 -2.16 -24.61
C LEU A 880 -1.78 -3.27 -24.75
N VAL A 881 -0.90 -3.42 -23.75
CA VAL A 881 0.16 -4.44 -23.75
C VAL A 881 -0.45 -5.85 -23.78
N ILE A 882 -1.47 -6.10 -22.95
CA ILE A 882 -2.13 -7.41 -22.84
C ILE A 882 -2.96 -7.72 -24.09
N CYS A 883 -3.64 -6.73 -24.68
CA CYS A 883 -4.35 -6.91 -25.95
C CYS A 883 -3.38 -7.27 -27.08
N THR A 884 -2.21 -6.62 -27.12
CA THR A 884 -1.14 -6.91 -28.08
C THR A 884 -0.58 -8.32 -27.87
N PHE A 885 -0.27 -8.71 -26.63
CA PHE A 885 0.17 -10.05 -26.29
C PHE A 885 -0.84 -11.12 -26.72
N SER A 886 -2.12 -10.91 -26.43
CA SER A 886 -3.22 -11.81 -26.84
C SER A 886 -3.31 -11.91 -28.37
N ALA A 887 -3.15 -10.80 -29.09
CA ALA A 887 -3.11 -10.79 -30.55
C ALA A 887 -1.89 -11.53 -31.12
N ILE A 888 -0.70 -11.39 -30.52
CA ILE A 888 0.52 -12.10 -30.94
C ILE A 888 0.40 -13.60 -30.72
N THR A 889 -0.16 -14.05 -29.60
CA THR A 889 -0.37 -15.50 -29.38
C THR A 889 -1.29 -16.12 -30.44
N LYS A 890 -2.34 -15.40 -30.85
CA LYS A 890 -3.21 -15.79 -31.98
C LYS A 890 -2.50 -15.74 -33.33
N LEU A 891 -1.65 -14.73 -33.57
CA LEU A 891 -0.86 -14.59 -34.80
C LEU A 891 0.13 -15.75 -34.98
N VAL A 892 0.80 -16.13 -33.89
CA VAL A 892 1.83 -17.18 -33.83
C VAL A 892 1.22 -18.59 -33.61
N GLN A 893 -0.10 -18.67 -33.35
CA GLN A 893 -0.89 -19.88 -33.11
C GLN A 893 -0.46 -20.68 -31.86
N VAL A 894 0.02 -20.00 -30.83
CA VAL A 894 0.45 -20.60 -29.55
C VAL A 894 -0.65 -20.49 -28.48
N PRO A 895 -0.73 -21.44 -27.53
CA PRO A 895 -1.75 -21.41 -26.48
C PRO A 895 -1.53 -20.24 -25.53
N LEU A 896 -2.50 -19.31 -25.47
CA LEU A 896 -2.46 -18.11 -24.62
C LEU A 896 -2.23 -18.43 -23.14
N LEU A 897 -2.94 -19.42 -22.60
CA LEU A 897 -2.79 -19.86 -21.20
C LEU A 897 -1.37 -20.40 -20.91
N GLY A 898 -0.77 -21.11 -21.87
CA GLY A 898 0.60 -21.60 -21.74
C GLY A 898 1.62 -20.46 -21.67
N CYS A 899 1.48 -19.44 -22.52
CA CYS A 899 2.31 -18.24 -22.45
C CYS A 899 2.09 -17.44 -21.14
N TYR A 900 0.85 -17.40 -20.64
CA TYR A 900 0.55 -16.76 -19.34
C TYR A 900 1.26 -17.46 -18.16
N PHE A 901 1.29 -18.79 -18.12
CA PHE A 901 2.07 -19.50 -17.10
C PHE A 901 3.58 -19.22 -17.19
N LEU A 902 4.12 -19.00 -18.39
CA LEU A 902 5.50 -18.55 -18.56
C LEU A 902 5.72 -17.11 -18.08
N VAL A 903 4.73 -16.22 -18.23
CA VAL A 903 4.76 -14.87 -17.65
C VAL A 903 4.77 -14.95 -16.13
N ILE A 904 3.92 -15.78 -15.51
CA ILE A 904 3.93 -16.01 -14.07
C ILE A 904 5.31 -16.48 -13.62
N LEU A 905 5.88 -17.49 -14.29
CA LEU A 905 7.21 -18.00 -13.99
C LEU A 905 8.28 -16.90 -14.02
N CYS A 906 8.25 -16.01 -15.02
CA CYS A 906 9.16 -14.88 -15.10
C CYS A 906 8.96 -13.88 -13.96
N SER A 907 7.70 -13.60 -13.61
CA SER A 907 7.32 -12.74 -12.49
C SER A 907 7.82 -13.31 -11.16
N ASP A 908 7.68 -14.62 -10.95
CA ASP A 908 8.08 -15.29 -9.71
C ASP A 908 9.59 -15.23 -9.48
N VAL A 909 10.40 -15.33 -10.55
CA VAL A 909 11.86 -15.13 -10.46
C VAL A 909 12.19 -13.72 -9.96
N MET A 910 11.48 -12.70 -10.47
CA MET A 910 11.65 -11.32 -10.00
C MET A 910 11.15 -11.16 -8.55
N THR A 911 10.02 -11.77 -8.19
CA THR A 911 9.46 -11.74 -6.83
C THR A 911 10.43 -12.31 -5.80
N ILE A 912 11.09 -13.44 -6.09
CA ILE A 912 12.11 -14.01 -5.20
C ILE A 912 13.30 -13.07 -5.05
N HIS A 913 13.76 -12.44 -6.13
CA HIS A 913 14.86 -11.47 -6.03
C HIS A 913 14.45 -10.31 -5.12
N PHE A 914 13.27 -9.70 -5.34
CA PHE A 914 12.79 -8.63 -4.46
C PHE A 914 12.56 -9.07 -3.01
N PHE A 915 12.18 -10.33 -2.76
CA PHE A 915 12.10 -10.89 -1.42
C PHE A 915 13.45 -10.84 -0.68
N PHE A 916 14.56 -11.11 -1.36
CA PHE A 916 15.91 -10.97 -0.79
C PHE A 916 16.39 -9.51 -0.70
N LEU A 917 15.78 -8.58 -1.44
CA LEU A 917 16.09 -7.16 -1.41
C LEU A 917 15.23 -6.36 -0.42
N VAL A 918 14.31 -7.01 0.32
CA VAL A 918 13.53 -6.33 1.36
C VAL A 918 14.47 -5.79 2.43
N LYS A 919 14.36 -4.48 2.69
CA LYS A 919 15.13 -3.77 3.70
C LYS A 919 14.29 -3.58 4.95
N ASN A 920 14.89 -3.80 6.12
CA ASN A 920 14.31 -3.48 7.44
C ASN A 920 15.10 -2.40 8.18
N LYS A 921 16.04 -1.75 7.48
CA LYS A 921 16.86 -0.65 7.96
C LYS A 921 17.03 0.37 6.84
N GLY A 922 17.36 1.61 7.20
CA GLY A 922 17.46 2.74 6.27
C GLY A 922 16.16 3.55 6.23
N SER A 923 16.05 4.47 5.27
CA SER A 923 14.91 5.39 5.14
C SER A 923 13.56 4.67 4.98
N TRP A 924 12.42 5.27 5.40
CA TRP A 924 11.12 4.67 5.07
C TRP A 924 10.83 4.62 3.60
N MET A 925 11.37 5.58 2.86
CA MET A 925 11.34 5.50 1.41
C MET A 925 12.04 4.22 0.95
N GLU A 926 13.21 3.87 1.47
CA GLU A 926 13.89 2.61 1.10
C GLU A 926 13.16 1.35 1.59
N ILE A 927 12.74 1.33 2.86
CA ILE A 927 12.00 0.21 3.46
C ILE A 927 10.68 0.02 2.70
N GLY A 928 9.88 1.08 2.59
CA GLY A 928 8.61 1.13 1.89
C GLY A 928 8.74 0.82 0.40
N ASN A 929 9.76 1.33 -0.30
CA ASN A 929 10.02 0.94 -1.69
C ASN A 929 10.38 -0.53 -1.80
N SER A 930 11.22 -1.07 -0.91
CA SER A 930 11.57 -2.50 -0.94
C SER A 930 10.37 -3.41 -0.70
N ILE A 931 9.48 -3.05 0.24
CA ILE A 931 8.20 -3.72 0.50
C ILE A 931 7.29 -3.60 -0.71
N SER A 932 7.17 -2.39 -1.29
CA SER A 932 6.31 -2.13 -2.44
C SER A 932 6.78 -2.90 -3.67
N HIS A 933 8.09 -2.92 -3.96
CA HIS A 933 8.65 -3.67 -5.08
C HIS A 933 8.33 -5.16 -4.97
N PHE A 934 8.56 -5.76 -3.80
CA PHE A 934 8.18 -7.16 -3.54
C PHE A 934 6.67 -7.36 -3.65
N GLY A 935 5.89 -6.48 -3.02
CA GLY A 935 4.43 -6.57 -3.01
C GLY A 935 3.83 -6.47 -4.39
N ILE A 936 4.32 -5.57 -5.23
CA ILE A 936 3.76 -5.38 -6.57
C ILE A 936 4.16 -6.53 -7.50
N MET A 937 5.40 -7.01 -7.46
CA MET A 937 5.77 -8.20 -8.25
C MET A 937 5.00 -9.45 -7.80
N SER A 938 4.72 -9.60 -6.51
CA SER A 938 3.87 -10.69 -5.99
C SER A 938 2.40 -10.52 -6.42
N ALA A 939 1.86 -9.31 -6.36
CA ALA A 939 0.48 -9.01 -6.77
C ALA A 939 0.28 -9.04 -8.30
N GLN A 940 1.35 -8.88 -9.08
CA GLN A 940 1.32 -8.89 -10.54
C GLN A 940 0.67 -10.17 -11.10
N VAL A 941 0.85 -11.32 -10.44
CA VAL A 941 0.24 -12.60 -10.85
C VAL A 941 -1.30 -12.50 -10.88
N VAL A 942 -1.89 -11.93 -9.83
CA VAL A 942 -3.35 -11.75 -9.70
C VAL A 942 -3.83 -10.64 -10.62
N PHE A 943 -3.07 -9.54 -10.66
CA PHE A 943 -3.41 -8.36 -11.43
C PHE A 943 -3.45 -8.64 -12.93
N VAL A 944 -2.43 -9.33 -13.46
CA VAL A 944 -2.34 -9.72 -14.87
C VAL A 944 -3.49 -10.68 -15.23
N LEU A 945 -3.87 -11.61 -14.34
CA LEU A 945 -5.03 -12.49 -14.55
C LEU A 945 -6.33 -11.71 -14.73
N MET A 946 -6.59 -10.76 -13.83
CA MET A 946 -7.78 -9.92 -13.86
C MET A 946 -7.83 -9.11 -15.16
N LEU A 947 -6.71 -8.50 -15.55
CA LEU A 947 -6.62 -7.77 -16.81
C LEU A 947 -6.76 -8.68 -18.03
N PHE A 948 -6.27 -9.93 -17.99
CA PHE A 948 -6.54 -10.92 -19.03
C PHE A 948 -8.03 -11.19 -19.18
N ALA A 949 -8.77 -11.34 -18.08
CA ALA A 949 -10.22 -11.56 -18.13
C ALA A 949 -10.96 -10.38 -18.79
N VAL A 950 -10.57 -9.14 -18.45
CA VAL A 950 -11.16 -7.92 -19.04
C VAL A 950 -10.79 -7.77 -20.51
N THR A 951 -9.52 -7.92 -20.86
CA THR A 951 -9.02 -7.74 -22.23
C THR A 951 -9.46 -8.85 -23.19
N ASN A 952 -9.79 -10.03 -22.68
CA ASN A 952 -10.37 -11.11 -23.45
C ASN A 952 -11.72 -10.70 -24.10
N ILE A 953 -12.49 -9.81 -23.46
CA ILE A 953 -13.74 -9.27 -24.04
C ILE A 953 -13.47 -8.58 -25.38
N PHE A 954 -12.38 -7.82 -25.48
CA PHE A 954 -12.02 -7.11 -26.70
C PHE A 954 -11.33 -8.00 -27.74
N THR A 955 -10.58 -9.00 -27.30
CA THR A 955 -9.66 -9.77 -28.15
C THR A 955 -10.17 -11.14 -28.56
N LYS A 956 -11.20 -11.70 -27.91
CA LYS A 956 -11.76 -13.03 -28.19
C LYS A 956 -12.12 -13.24 -29.66
N ASP A 957 -12.70 -12.23 -30.30
CA ASP A 957 -13.20 -12.31 -31.69
C ASP A 957 -12.14 -11.98 -32.76
N ILE A 958 -10.89 -11.71 -32.37
CA ILE A 958 -9.80 -11.46 -33.32
C ILE A 958 -9.57 -12.70 -34.18
N GLN A 959 -9.62 -12.51 -35.50
CA GLN A 959 -9.35 -13.51 -36.53
C GLN A 959 -8.03 -13.23 -37.25
N VAL A 960 -7.25 -14.27 -37.48
CA VAL A 960 -6.00 -14.24 -38.27
C VAL A 960 -6.13 -15.24 -39.42
N ARG A 961 -5.87 -14.84 -40.67
CA ARG A 961 -5.96 -15.77 -41.82
C ARG A 961 -4.75 -16.69 -41.87
N SER A 962 -4.97 -18.01 -41.91
CA SER A 962 -3.90 -18.98 -42.15
C SER A 962 -3.47 -18.97 -43.62
N ALA A 963 -2.16 -18.98 -43.87
CA ALA A 963 -1.59 -19.00 -45.23
C ALA A 963 -1.89 -20.29 -46.02
N GLN A 964 -2.43 -21.34 -45.36
CA GLN A 964 -2.72 -22.64 -45.99
C GLN A 964 -3.89 -22.61 -46.99
N GLN A 965 -4.81 -21.64 -46.88
CA GLN A 965 -5.94 -21.52 -47.83
C GLN A 965 -5.52 -21.10 -49.25
N PHE A 966 -4.29 -20.60 -49.44
CA PHE A 966 -3.79 -20.19 -50.76
C PHE A 966 -3.43 -21.38 -51.68
N SER A 967 -3.05 -22.53 -51.14
CA SER A 967 -2.67 -23.69 -51.97
C SER A 967 -3.89 -24.38 -52.60
N ARG A 968 -5.04 -24.40 -51.92
CA ARG A 968 -6.27 -25.01 -52.45
C ARG A 968 -6.89 -24.21 -53.60
N LYS A 969 -6.82 -22.87 -53.59
CA LYS A 969 -7.36 -22.03 -54.66
C LYS A 969 -6.52 -21.99 -55.93
N LYS A 970 -5.20 -22.26 -55.86
CA LYS A 970 -4.30 -22.25 -57.03
C LYS A 970 -4.32 -23.56 -57.82
N ILE A 971 -4.69 -24.68 -57.19
CA ILE A 971 -4.85 -25.98 -57.88
C ILE A 971 -6.14 -26.00 -58.71
N ALA A 972 -7.19 -25.30 -58.27
CA ALA A 972 -8.46 -25.22 -59.01
C ALA A 972 -8.42 -24.31 -60.26
N PHE A 973 -7.39 -23.48 -60.44
CA PHE A 973 -7.34 -22.47 -61.51
C PHE A 973 -6.25 -22.73 -62.57
N ARG A 974 -5.59 -23.90 -62.55
CA ARG A 974 -4.47 -24.23 -63.44
C ARG A 974 -4.73 -25.45 -64.33
N GLY A 975 -5.97 -25.62 -64.79
CA GLY A 975 -6.38 -26.72 -65.67
C GLY A 975 -7.49 -26.34 -66.63
N SER A 976 -7.23 -25.42 -67.56
CA SER A 976 -8.09 -25.21 -68.73
C SER A 976 -7.35 -24.46 -69.84
N PHE A 977 -6.84 -25.20 -70.82
CA PHE A 977 -6.51 -24.71 -72.17
C PHE A 977 -7.42 -25.41 -73.18
N PRO A 978 -7.84 -24.76 -74.29
CA PRO A 978 -8.86 -25.25 -75.20
C PRO A 978 -8.25 -25.98 -76.42
N SER A 979 -8.99 -26.94 -76.99
CA SER A 979 -8.70 -27.51 -78.31
C SER A 979 -9.99 -27.73 -79.11
N PHE A 980 -9.90 -27.41 -80.40
CA PHE A 980 -10.95 -27.19 -81.40
C PHE A 980 -11.45 -28.48 -82.11
N LEU A 981 -12.77 -28.51 -82.43
CA LEU A 981 -13.48 -29.07 -83.61
C LEU A 981 -13.68 -30.62 -83.76
N PRO A 982 -14.58 -31.12 -84.64
CA PRO A 982 -16.06 -31.19 -84.47
C PRO A 982 -16.71 -32.52 -84.96
N SER A 983 -17.93 -32.91 -84.54
CA SER A 983 -18.90 -33.64 -85.41
C SER A 983 -20.21 -34.04 -84.72
N GLY A 984 -21.34 -33.75 -85.39
CA GLY A 984 -22.51 -34.64 -85.47
C GLY A 984 -23.58 -34.56 -84.37
N GLY A 985 -24.72 -33.91 -84.68
CA GLY A 985 -25.99 -34.12 -83.95
C GLY A 985 -26.66 -35.48 -84.29
N PRO A 986 -27.94 -35.75 -83.94
CA PRO A 986 -28.97 -34.87 -83.37
C PRO A 986 -29.62 -35.40 -82.07
N ALA A 987 -30.49 -34.58 -81.45
CA ALA A 987 -31.44 -34.99 -80.39
C ALA A 987 -32.52 -35.95 -80.96
N PRO A 988 -33.17 -36.84 -80.17
CA PRO A 988 -34.24 -36.40 -79.26
C PRO A 988 -34.50 -37.24 -77.98
N GLN A 989 -35.23 -36.61 -77.04
CA GLN A 989 -36.25 -37.11 -76.09
C GLN A 989 -36.05 -38.39 -75.24
N GLY A 990 -36.24 -38.19 -73.93
CA GLY A 990 -37.13 -39.02 -73.09
C GLY A 990 -36.55 -40.29 -72.46
N SER A 991 -36.25 -40.24 -71.15
CA SER A 991 -36.73 -41.20 -70.13
C SER A 991 -35.95 -41.08 -68.81
N CYS A 992 -36.66 -41.40 -67.73
CA CYS A 992 -36.30 -41.40 -66.31
C CYS A 992 -34.96 -42.10 -65.97
N PRO A 993 -34.30 -41.73 -64.85
CA PRO A 993 -33.64 -42.76 -64.05
C PRO A 993 -34.03 -42.70 -62.58
N SER A 994 -34.61 -43.81 -62.13
CA SER A 994 -34.52 -44.31 -60.76
C SER A 994 -33.07 -44.34 -60.29
N SER A 995 -32.78 -43.78 -59.12
CA SER A 995 -31.56 -44.09 -58.39
C SER A 995 -31.79 -43.90 -56.88
N ALA A 996 -31.60 -44.98 -56.13
CA ALA A 996 -31.68 -45.06 -54.67
C ALA A 996 -30.84 -44.01 -53.92
N LYS A 997 -29.92 -43.30 -54.62
CA LYS A 997 -29.11 -42.22 -54.04
C LYS A 997 -29.91 -40.98 -53.65
N GLU A 998 -30.96 -40.61 -54.38
CA GLU A 998 -31.79 -39.45 -54.01
C GLU A 998 -32.64 -39.70 -52.77
N ILE A 999 -33.11 -40.94 -52.58
CA ILE A 999 -33.87 -41.34 -51.38
C ILE A 999 -32.97 -41.31 -50.13
N THR A 1000 -31.72 -41.77 -50.22
CA THR A 1000 -30.76 -41.64 -49.11
C THR A 1000 -30.36 -40.20 -48.83
N SER A 1001 -30.24 -39.34 -49.85
CA SER A 1001 -29.93 -37.92 -49.66
C SER A 1001 -31.09 -37.19 -48.96
N LEU A 1002 -32.32 -37.47 -49.39
CA LEU A 1002 -33.54 -36.94 -48.75
C LEU A 1002 -33.72 -37.46 -47.33
N GLN A 1003 -33.45 -38.75 -47.05
CA GLN A 1003 -33.48 -39.29 -45.69
C GLN A 1003 -32.42 -38.66 -44.78
N THR A 1004 -31.22 -38.39 -45.30
CA THR A 1004 -30.14 -37.77 -44.51
C THR A 1004 -30.47 -36.31 -44.20
N GLN A 1005 -31.00 -35.57 -45.19
CA GLN A 1005 -31.46 -34.19 -44.98
C GLN A 1005 -32.68 -34.12 -44.04
N LEU A 1006 -33.58 -35.11 -44.10
CA LEU A 1006 -34.71 -35.20 -43.18
C LEU A 1006 -34.26 -35.51 -41.75
N PHE A 1007 -33.29 -36.41 -41.55
CA PHE A 1007 -32.71 -36.69 -40.23
C PHE A 1007 -31.96 -35.49 -39.66
N GLU A 1008 -31.23 -34.75 -40.50
CA GLU A 1008 -30.54 -33.54 -40.08
C GLU A 1008 -31.51 -32.41 -39.73
N ALA A 1009 -32.61 -32.28 -40.48
CA ALA A 1009 -33.67 -31.32 -40.19
C ALA A 1009 -34.40 -31.67 -38.88
N VAL A 1010 -34.70 -32.96 -38.65
CA VAL A 1010 -35.32 -33.43 -37.40
C VAL A 1010 -34.38 -33.23 -36.20
N SER A 1011 -33.08 -33.51 -36.36
CA SER A 1011 -32.06 -33.23 -35.33
C SER A 1011 -32.00 -31.75 -34.97
N LYS A 1012 -32.01 -30.85 -35.96
CA LYS A 1012 -32.00 -29.40 -35.74
C LYS A 1012 -33.30 -28.91 -35.08
N LEU A 1013 -34.45 -29.48 -35.46
CA LEU A 1013 -35.73 -29.19 -34.81
C LEU A 1013 -35.74 -29.64 -33.34
N GLN A 1014 -35.13 -30.78 -33.04
CA GLN A 1014 -35.07 -31.32 -31.68
C GLN A 1014 -34.08 -30.54 -30.80
N GLU A 1015 -32.98 -30.04 -31.38
CA GLU A 1015 -32.06 -29.12 -30.72
C GLU A 1015 -32.70 -27.74 -30.45
N ILE A 1016 -33.50 -27.22 -31.39
CA ILE A 1016 -34.28 -25.98 -31.19
C ILE A 1016 -35.34 -26.15 -30.11
N LEU A 1017 -36.03 -27.30 -30.06
CA LEU A 1017 -36.99 -27.63 -29.01
C LEU A 1017 -36.31 -27.72 -27.64
N HIS A 1018 -35.14 -28.36 -27.55
CA HIS A 1018 -34.36 -28.42 -26.32
C HIS A 1018 -33.86 -27.03 -25.88
N LEU A 1019 -33.43 -26.19 -26.82
CA LEU A 1019 -33.04 -24.81 -26.53
C LEU A 1019 -34.24 -23.94 -26.10
N GLN A 1020 -35.43 -24.17 -26.64
CA GLN A 1020 -36.64 -23.52 -26.14
C GLN A 1020 -36.99 -23.97 -24.72
N ASP A 1021 -36.81 -25.25 -24.39
CA ASP A 1021 -37.11 -25.79 -23.06
C ASP A 1021 -36.10 -25.28 -22.01
N GLU A 1022 -34.81 -25.25 -22.35
CA GLU A 1022 -33.75 -24.62 -21.54
C GLU A 1022 -33.99 -23.12 -21.37
N ASN A 1023 -34.42 -22.41 -22.41
CA ASN A 1023 -34.72 -20.97 -22.31
C ASN A 1023 -35.97 -20.72 -21.46
N GLN A 1024 -36.98 -21.59 -21.52
CA GLN A 1024 -38.13 -21.53 -20.60
C GLN A 1024 -37.73 -21.83 -19.16
N LYS A 1025 -36.76 -22.73 -18.94
CA LYS A 1025 -36.23 -23.06 -17.62
C LYS A 1025 -35.43 -21.91 -17.02
N VAL A 1026 -34.55 -21.28 -17.81
CA VAL A 1026 -33.83 -20.06 -17.43
C VAL A 1026 -34.80 -18.91 -17.17
N THR A 1027 -35.85 -18.75 -17.99
CA THR A 1027 -36.89 -17.73 -17.76
C THR A 1027 -37.69 -17.98 -16.47
N ARG A 1028 -37.90 -19.26 -16.08
CA ARG A 1028 -38.52 -19.63 -14.80
C ARG A 1028 -37.59 -19.41 -13.59
N GLU A 1029 -36.27 -19.48 -13.78
CA GLU A 1029 -35.27 -19.18 -12.73
C GLU A 1029 -34.99 -17.67 -12.58
N ILE A 1030 -35.10 -16.89 -13.66
CA ILE A 1030 -34.94 -15.42 -13.61
C ILE A 1030 -36.11 -14.76 -12.89
N ARG A 1031 -37.35 -15.24 -13.10
CA ARG A 1031 -38.57 -14.63 -12.52
C ARG A 1031 -38.56 -14.49 -10.99
N PRO A 1032 -38.10 -15.47 -10.17
CA PRO A 1032 -37.98 -15.29 -8.72
C PRO A 1032 -36.81 -14.36 -8.34
N ASN A 1033 -35.69 -14.36 -9.07
CA ASN A 1033 -34.57 -13.46 -8.81
C ASN A 1033 -34.91 -12.00 -9.12
N ASP A 1034 -35.64 -11.74 -10.20
CA ASP A 1034 -36.16 -10.41 -10.51
C ASP A 1034 -37.15 -9.95 -9.44
N SER A 1035 -37.98 -10.85 -8.90
CA SER A 1035 -38.88 -10.51 -7.78
C SER A 1035 -38.13 -10.19 -6.48
N ALA A 1036 -37.01 -10.86 -6.22
CA ALA A 1036 -36.15 -10.61 -5.06
C ALA A 1036 -35.39 -9.29 -5.22
N ILE A 1037 -34.89 -8.99 -6.42
CA ILE A 1037 -34.24 -7.71 -6.74
C ILE A 1037 -35.27 -6.57 -6.70
N LEU A 1038 -36.49 -6.78 -7.18
CA LEU A 1038 -37.57 -5.79 -7.09
C LEU A 1038 -37.99 -5.57 -5.64
N ALA A 1039 -38.05 -6.62 -4.82
CA ALA A 1039 -38.34 -6.49 -3.38
C ALA A 1039 -37.20 -5.77 -2.63
N PHE A 1040 -35.95 -6.03 -3.00
CA PHE A 1040 -34.79 -5.33 -2.45
C PHE A 1040 -34.78 -3.86 -2.89
N ALA A 1041 -35.02 -3.57 -4.17
CA ALA A 1041 -35.13 -2.21 -4.68
C ALA A 1041 -36.31 -1.44 -4.05
N ASN A 1042 -37.44 -2.09 -3.81
CA ASN A 1042 -38.58 -1.49 -3.11
C ASN A 1042 -38.27 -1.23 -1.62
N LYS A 1043 -37.48 -2.10 -0.96
CA LYS A 1043 -36.98 -1.84 0.39
C LYS A 1043 -35.97 -0.69 0.41
N LEU A 1044 -35.09 -0.62 -0.58
CA LEU A 1044 -34.12 0.47 -0.72
C LEU A 1044 -34.83 1.80 -0.95
N LYS A 1045 -35.85 1.81 -1.82
CA LYS A 1045 -36.71 2.98 -2.08
C LYS A 1045 -37.60 3.35 -0.88
N GLY A 1046 -37.96 2.37 -0.05
CA GLY A 1046 -38.62 2.60 1.23
C GLY A 1046 -37.68 3.21 2.27
N ALA A 1047 -36.41 2.80 2.29
CA ALA A 1047 -35.38 3.39 3.15
C ALA A 1047 -35.00 4.80 2.68
N GLU A 1048 -34.91 5.02 1.37
CA GLU A 1048 -34.72 6.33 0.75
C GLU A 1048 -35.87 7.27 1.10
N ARG A 1049 -37.14 6.86 0.91
CA ARG A 1049 -38.30 7.65 1.37
C ARG A 1049 -38.34 7.85 2.88
N GLY A 1050 -37.88 6.88 3.65
CA GLY A 1050 -37.77 7.01 5.10
C GLY A 1050 -36.75 8.09 5.47
N LEU A 1051 -35.66 8.20 4.71
CA LEU A 1051 -34.63 9.21 4.88
C LEU A 1051 -35.10 10.57 4.35
N ASP A 1052 -35.77 10.62 3.21
CA ASP A 1052 -36.37 11.85 2.65
C ASP A 1052 -37.46 12.39 3.56
N ASN A 1053 -38.34 11.54 4.10
CA ASN A 1053 -39.32 11.97 5.09
C ASN A 1053 -38.64 12.44 6.39
N LEU A 1054 -37.52 11.84 6.79
CA LEU A 1054 -36.77 12.28 7.98
C LEU A 1054 -36.07 13.62 7.74
N VAL A 1055 -35.60 13.85 6.51
CA VAL A 1055 -34.99 15.11 6.07
C VAL A 1055 -36.05 16.19 5.87
N ASP A 1056 -37.22 15.85 5.36
CA ASP A 1056 -38.37 16.72 5.19
C ASP A 1056 -38.98 17.08 6.56
N ASP A 1057 -39.15 16.11 7.48
CA ASP A 1057 -39.55 16.35 8.88
C ASP A 1057 -38.52 17.22 9.62
N TYR A 1058 -37.23 17.09 9.30
CA TYR A 1058 -36.17 17.96 9.82
C TYR A 1058 -36.14 19.36 9.16
N SER A 1059 -36.64 19.46 7.93
CA SER A 1059 -36.77 20.72 7.19
C SER A 1059 -38.01 21.52 7.60
N ASP A 1060 -39.11 20.83 7.90
CA ASP A 1060 -40.34 21.42 8.46
C ASP A 1060 -40.12 21.92 9.89
N TYR A 1061 -39.16 21.33 10.63
CA TYR A 1061 -38.67 21.87 11.90
C TYR A 1061 -37.89 23.19 11.77
N ARG A 1062 -37.44 23.56 10.56
CA ARG A 1062 -36.67 24.79 10.27
C ARG A 1062 -37.49 25.92 9.66
N HIS A 1063 -38.76 25.69 9.32
CA HIS A 1063 -39.64 26.70 8.73
C HIS A 1063 -41.04 26.71 9.37
N PRO A 1064 -41.30 27.55 10.39
CA PRO A 1064 -42.66 27.93 10.73
C PRO A 1064 -43.25 28.73 9.55
N LYS A 1065 -44.35 28.27 8.95
CA LYS A 1065 -45.18 29.13 8.10
C LYS A 1065 -45.80 30.27 8.96
N PRO A 1066 -46.01 31.47 8.40
CA PRO A 1066 -46.30 32.66 9.19
C PRO A 1066 -47.75 32.67 9.71
N ALA A 1067 -47.92 32.83 11.02
CA ALA A 1067 -49.14 33.39 11.60
C ALA A 1067 -48.88 34.84 11.98
N LYS A 1068 -49.75 35.73 11.52
CA LYS A 1068 -49.73 37.17 11.78
C LYS A 1068 -49.80 37.46 13.29
N LEU A 1069 -48.87 38.32 13.71
CA LEU A 1069 -49.00 39.45 14.65
C LEU A 1069 -49.88 39.25 15.90
N GLU A 1070 -49.26 39.17 17.08
CA GLU A 1070 -49.38 40.19 18.12
C GLU A 1070 -48.38 39.95 19.27
N ASN A 1071 -48.14 41.02 20.03
CA ASN A 1071 -46.88 41.44 20.64
C ASN A 1071 -46.52 40.85 22.03
N ASP A 1072 -45.20 40.89 22.27
CA ASP A 1072 -44.46 41.21 23.52
C ASP A 1072 -44.02 40.13 24.55
N THR A 1073 -42.67 39.99 24.57
CA THR A 1073 -41.65 39.89 25.66
C THR A 1073 -41.53 38.68 26.62
N GLU A 1074 -40.34 38.04 26.51
CA GLU A 1074 -39.34 37.50 27.48
C GLU A 1074 -39.81 37.10 28.92
N GLU A 1075 -39.36 36.01 29.58
CA GLU A 1075 -38.02 35.40 29.65
C GLU A 1075 -38.01 33.96 30.28
N SER A 1076 -37.05 33.15 29.82
CA SER A 1076 -36.36 31.93 30.32
C SER A 1076 -36.91 30.92 31.38
N SER A 1077 -36.85 29.62 31.03
CA SER A 1077 -36.06 28.60 31.78
C SER A 1077 -35.82 27.31 30.95
N VAL A 1078 -34.69 26.67 31.25
CA VAL A 1078 -33.87 25.74 30.44
C VAL A 1078 -34.26 24.26 30.56
N THR A 1079 -33.98 23.43 29.53
CA THR A 1079 -33.50 22.01 29.63
C THR A 1079 -33.21 21.42 28.23
N THR A 1080 -32.00 21.59 27.66
CA THR A 1080 -30.89 20.60 27.52
C THR A 1080 -31.17 19.10 27.71
N VAL A 1081 -30.89 18.27 26.69
CA VAL A 1081 -29.82 17.23 26.56
C VAL A 1081 -29.75 16.85 25.05
N VAL A 1082 -28.83 17.35 24.22
CA VAL A 1082 -27.38 17.02 24.02
C VAL A 1082 -27.11 15.68 23.30
N THR A 1083 -26.97 15.76 21.98
CA THR A 1083 -25.90 15.10 21.21
C THR A 1083 -25.39 16.09 20.15
N GLN A 1084 -24.41 16.91 20.52
CA GLN A 1084 -23.77 17.87 19.60
C GLN A 1084 -22.62 17.18 18.85
N LEU A 1085 -22.86 16.73 17.63
CA LEU A 1085 -21.78 16.66 16.63
C LEU A 1085 -21.69 18.06 16.01
N LYS A 1086 -20.68 18.83 16.42
CA LYS A 1086 -20.46 20.16 15.86
C LYS A 1086 -20.03 20.02 14.40
N LEU A 1087 -20.71 20.74 13.51
CA LEU A 1087 -20.39 20.81 12.08
C LEU A 1087 -18.93 21.24 11.84
N SER A 1088 -18.38 22.09 12.73
CA SER A 1088 -16.97 22.46 12.77
C SER A 1088 -16.03 21.25 12.86
N ASN A 1089 -16.40 20.24 13.64
CA ASN A 1089 -15.57 19.05 13.84
C ASN A 1089 -15.58 18.18 12.59
N ILE A 1090 -16.71 18.09 11.90
CA ILE A 1090 -16.83 17.34 10.64
C ILE A 1090 -16.01 18.02 9.53
N LEU A 1091 -16.04 19.35 9.46
CA LEU A 1091 -15.26 20.14 8.51
C LEU A 1091 -13.75 20.09 8.82
N SER A 1092 -13.37 20.16 10.10
CA SER A 1092 -11.99 19.98 10.60
C SER A 1092 -11.43 18.60 10.24
N TYR A 1093 -12.21 17.54 10.45
CA TYR A 1093 -11.82 16.19 10.05
C TYR A 1093 -11.66 16.04 8.54
N ALA A 1094 -12.50 16.69 7.73
CA ALA A 1094 -12.36 16.69 6.27
C ALA A 1094 -11.13 17.48 5.79
N HIS A 1095 -10.83 18.63 6.41
CA HIS A 1095 -9.63 19.42 6.15
C HIS A 1095 -8.34 18.63 6.47
N ARG A 1096 -8.28 17.96 7.63
CA ARG A 1096 -7.11 17.18 8.07
C ARG A 1096 -6.79 15.98 7.17
N ILE A 1097 -7.81 15.34 6.60
CA ILE A 1097 -7.63 14.22 5.67
C ILE A 1097 -7.11 14.70 4.31
N SER A 1098 -7.38 15.95 3.92
CA SER A 1098 -6.90 16.55 2.67
C SER A 1098 -5.39 16.89 2.72
N TYR A 1099 -4.90 17.44 3.84
CA TYR A 1099 -3.52 17.97 3.93
C TYR A 1099 -2.43 16.90 4.16
N THR A 1100 -2.73 15.80 4.84
CA THR A 1100 -1.74 14.76 5.22
C THR A 1100 -1.34 13.81 4.08
N THR A 1101 -1.91 13.98 2.88
CA THR A 1101 -1.72 13.08 1.74
C THR A 1101 -0.76 13.57 0.65
N PHE A 1102 -0.09 14.72 0.83
CA PHE A 1102 0.65 15.37 -0.27
C PHE A 1102 2.12 15.65 0.04
N ALA A 1103 2.99 14.68 -0.25
CA ALA A 1103 4.39 14.94 -0.55
C ALA A 1103 4.97 13.91 -1.54
N PRO A 1104 5.40 14.30 -2.76
CA PRO A 1104 5.99 13.39 -3.73
C PRO A 1104 7.55 13.39 -3.74
N PRO A 1105 8.21 12.30 -4.21
CA PRO A 1105 9.53 11.85 -3.73
C PRO A 1105 10.82 12.41 -4.39
N GLU A 1106 10.80 13.35 -5.36
CA GLU A 1106 11.95 13.52 -6.28
C GLU A 1106 12.58 14.92 -6.42
N PHE A 1107 12.99 15.58 -5.33
CA PHE A 1107 13.88 16.75 -5.46
C PHE A 1107 15.15 16.49 -4.64
N GLY A 1108 16.20 16.10 -5.35
CA GLY A 1108 17.59 16.34 -4.99
C GLY A 1108 18.14 17.43 -5.92
N GLY A 1109 18.86 18.40 -5.36
CA GLY A 1109 19.09 19.71 -5.95
C GLY A 1109 20.12 19.80 -7.09
N GLY A 1110 20.02 20.90 -7.85
CA GLY A 1110 21.10 21.39 -8.73
C GLY A 1110 20.69 22.34 -9.85
N GLN A 1111 20.87 23.65 -9.60
CA GLN A 1111 21.22 24.73 -10.55
C GLN A 1111 20.25 25.09 -11.70
N ALA A 1112 19.16 25.81 -11.39
CA ALA A 1112 18.67 26.91 -12.25
C ALA A 1112 17.76 27.83 -11.43
N PRO A 1113 17.90 29.17 -11.50
CA PRO A 1113 16.98 30.09 -10.86
C PRO A 1113 15.76 30.29 -11.77
N LEU A 1114 14.54 30.37 -11.23
CA LEU A 1114 13.39 31.11 -11.80
C LEU A 1114 12.24 31.04 -10.77
N ARG A 1115 11.84 32.17 -10.16
CA ARG A 1115 10.91 33.21 -10.67
C ARG A 1115 9.53 32.66 -11.06
N GLY A 1116 8.52 33.12 -10.31
CA GLY A 1116 7.12 33.13 -10.70
C GLY A 1116 6.21 32.36 -9.73
N ALA A 1117 5.91 32.95 -8.57
CA ALA A 1117 4.87 32.48 -7.67
C ALA A 1117 3.51 33.09 -8.05
N LEU A 1118 2.41 32.33 -7.88
CA LEU A 1118 1.05 32.85 -7.73
C LEU A 1118 0.43 32.27 -6.44
N PRO A 1119 -0.50 32.99 -5.78
CA PRO A 1119 -0.70 32.94 -4.33
C PRO A 1119 -1.80 31.99 -3.84
N GLN A 1120 -1.71 31.71 -2.54
CA GLN A 1120 -2.48 30.80 -1.68
C GLN A 1120 -4.00 31.10 -1.58
N ASP A 1121 -4.45 32.29 -2.00
CA ASP A 1121 -5.87 32.75 -1.93
C ASP A 1121 -6.85 31.94 -2.79
N GLU A 1122 -6.34 31.17 -3.75
CA GLU A 1122 -7.12 30.42 -4.74
C GLU A 1122 -7.76 29.15 -4.19
N GLN A 1123 -7.05 28.47 -3.29
CA GLN A 1123 -7.46 27.18 -2.75
C GLN A 1123 -8.63 27.35 -1.77
N MET A 1124 -8.73 28.50 -1.10
CA MET A 1124 -9.87 28.85 -0.25
C MET A 1124 -11.13 29.17 -1.07
N ARG A 1125 -11.02 29.93 -2.18
CA ARG A 1125 -12.20 30.31 -3.00
C ARG A 1125 -12.86 29.12 -3.70
N ALA A 1126 -12.08 28.12 -4.12
CA ALA A 1126 -12.59 26.93 -4.82
C ALA A 1126 -13.38 25.95 -3.93
N SER A 1127 -13.35 26.11 -2.60
CA SER A 1127 -14.06 25.25 -1.64
C SER A 1127 -15.53 25.61 -1.41
N GLN A 1128 -16.00 26.74 -1.97
CA GLN A 1128 -17.31 27.36 -1.68
C GLN A 1128 -17.61 27.64 -0.18
N LEU A 1129 -16.70 27.34 0.76
CA LEU A 1129 -16.85 27.67 2.19
C LEU A 1129 -16.87 29.19 2.44
N TYR A 1130 -16.30 30.00 1.53
CA TYR A 1130 -16.38 31.46 1.58
C TYR A 1130 -17.81 31.99 1.41
N ASN A 1131 -18.70 31.25 0.71
CA ASN A 1131 -20.10 31.65 0.53
C ASN A 1131 -20.95 31.47 1.81
N PHE A 1132 -20.38 30.85 2.84
CA PHE A 1132 -20.99 30.67 4.16
C PHE A 1132 -20.28 31.47 5.27
N ALA A 1133 -19.23 32.23 4.93
CA ALA A 1133 -18.54 33.09 5.89
C ALA A 1133 -19.43 34.27 6.34
N ASP A 1134 -20.33 34.73 5.47
CA ASP A 1134 -21.21 35.88 5.71
C ASP A 1134 -22.71 35.49 5.82
N LEU A 1135 -23.04 34.20 5.93
CA LEU A 1135 -24.42 33.80 6.22
C LEU A 1135 -24.68 34.01 7.71
N ASP A 1136 -25.46 35.03 8.05
CA ASP A 1136 -25.95 35.25 9.41
C ASP A 1136 -26.82 34.06 9.84
N VAL A 1137 -26.26 33.21 10.70
CA VAL A 1137 -26.86 31.94 11.17
C VAL A 1137 -27.68 32.14 12.45
N GLY A 1138 -28.12 33.36 12.75
CA GLY A 1138 -28.98 33.63 13.91
C GLY A 1138 -28.29 33.35 15.23
N LEU A 1139 -27.00 33.69 15.32
CA LEU A 1139 -26.34 33.95 16.60
C LEU A 1139 -26.52 35.44 16.89
N PRO A 1140 -26.89 35.85 18.12
CA PRO A 1140 -27.05 37.26 18.42
C PRO A 1140 -25.73 38.00 18.20
N GLU A 1141 -25.78 39.12 17.47
CA GLU A 1141 -24.70 40.09 17.39
C GLU A 1141 -24.29 40.50 18.81
N THR A 1142 -23.03 40.26 19.20
CA THR A 1142 -22.45 40.93 20.36
C THR A 1142 -22.13 42.36 19.96
N ASP A 1143 -23.09 43.25 20.18
CA ASP A 1143 -22.91 44.68 19.97
C ASP A 1143 -21.98 45.25 21.05
N GLU A 1144 -20.93 45.94 20.61
CA GLU A 1144 -20.15 46.83 21.46
C GLU A 1144 -21.04 48.01 21.91
N GLY A 1145 -21.17 48.30 23.21
CA GLY A 1145 -21.90 49.52 23.60
C GLY A 1145 -21.96 49.90 25.08
N LYS A 1146 -21.00 50.75 25.51
CA LYS A 1146 -21.04 51.84 26.53
C LYS A 1146 -22.07 51.83 27.69
N GLU A 1147 -21.52 52.03 28.91
CA GLU A 1147 -22.02 52.79 30.09
C GLU A 1147 -23.54 53.00 30.30
N ASN A 1148 -24.08 52.61 31.49
CA ASN A 1148 -24.52 53.56 32.55
C ASN A 1148 -25.26 52.89 33.74
N ILE A 1149 -25.43 53.69 34.79
CA ILE A 1149 -25.64 53.42 36.22
C ILE A 1149 -27.12 53.20 36.67
N LEU A 1150 -27.29 52.47 37.80
CA LEU A 1150 -28.35 52.49 38.87
C LEU A 1150 -29.56 51.49 38.87
N GLU A 1151 -29.66 50.79 40.02
CA GLU A 1151 -30.73 50.02 40.71
C GLU A 1151 -32.01 50.83 41.07
N PRO A 1152 -33.08 50.31 41.79
CA PRO A 1152 -33.60 48.92 42.04
C PRO A 1152 -35.18 48.78 42.16
N LEU A 1153 -35.68 47.55 42.51
CA LEU A 1153 -36.81 47.16 43.44
C LEU A 1153 -38.10 46.38 42.98
N ILE A 1154 -38.30 45.19 43.61
CA ILE A 1154 -39.49 44.52 44.26
C ILE A 1154 -40.41 43.49 43.51
N GLU A 1155 -40.61 42.34 44.20
CA GLU A 1155 -41.37 41.06 44.01
C GLU A 1155 -42.95 41.13 44.16
N PRO A 1156 -43.75 40.03 44.42
CA PRO A 1156 -44.16 38.76 43.72
C PRO A 1156 -45.73 38.55 43.73
N PRO A 1157 -46.39 37.36 43.94
CA PRO A 1157 -46.54 36.05 43.22
C PRO A 1157 -48.03 35.59 42.92
N ALA A 1158 -48.27 34.40 42.30
CA ALA A 1158 -49.18 33.29 42.78
C ALA A 1158 -49.83 32.32 41.72
N GLU A 1159 -49.70 31.01 42.00
CA GLU A 1159 -50.54 29.77 41.86
C GLU A 1159 -51.68 29.54 40.81
N SER A 1160 -51.67 28.36 40.15
CA SER A 1160 -52.53 27.16 40.46
C SER A 1160 -52.84 26.22 39.26
N ASN A 1161 -52.83 24.91 39.56
CA ASN A 1161 -53.21 23.70 38.79
C ASN A 1161 -54.77 23.54 38.71
N PRO A 1162 -55.47 22.50 38.14
CA PRO A 1162 -55.05 21.17 37.59
C PRO A 1162 -55.89 20.54 36.41
N LEU A 1163 -55.48 19.32 35.98
CA LEU A 1163 -56.28 18.12 35.57
C LEU A 1163 -57.09 18.08 34.23
N ALA A 1164 -56.65 17.21 33.30
CA ALA A 1164 -57.20 15.84 33.06
C ALA A 1164 -57.19 15.37 31.58
N ASN A 1165 -56.96 14.06 31.43
CA ASN A 1165 -57.34 13.14 30.34
C ASN A 1165 -56.47 13.05 29.07
N LEU A 1166 -56.22 11.87 28.48
CA LEU A 1166 -56.23 10.44 28.85
C LEU A 1166 -55.84 9.70 27.55
N SER A 1167 -55.07 8.61 27.65
CA SER A 1167 -54.92 7.50 26.67
C SER A 1167 -54.25 7.78 25.31
N ALA A 1168 -53.42 6.92 24.72
CA ALA A 1168 -52.67 5.72 25.14
C ALA A 1168 -51.79 5.28 23.94
N ILE A 1169 -50.52 4.92 24.22
CA ILE A 1169 -49.77 3.74 23.74
C ILE A 1169 -49.72 3.43 22.22
N GLN A 1170 -48.51 3.47 21.62
CA GLN A 1170 -47.90 2.32 20.91
C GLN A 1170 -46.46 2.59 20.40
N GLY A 1171 -45.54 1.64 20.64
CA GLY A 1171 -44.28 1.54 19.88
C GLY A 1171 -43.04 1.02 20.64
N LEU A 1172 -42.99 -0.27 20.97
CA LEU A 1172 -41.75 -0.97 21.40
C LEU A 1172 -41.52 -2.19 20.49
N LEU A 1173 -40.31 -2.32 19.93
CA LEU A 1173 -39.87 -3.45 19.09
C LEU A 1173 -38.99 -4.43 19.92
N PRO A 1174 -39.14 -5.76 19.74
CA PRO A 1174 -38.37 -6.76 20.50
C PRO A 1174 -37.00 -7.13 19.88
N PRO A 1175 -36.07 -7.73 20.67
CA PRO A 1175 -34.70 -8.03 20.25
C PRO A 1175 -34.55 -9.14 19.19
N PRO A 1176 -33.38 -9.23 18.51
CA PRO A 1176 -33.18 -10.12 17.36
C PRO A 1176 -33.20 -11.61 17.75
N GLY A 1177 -34.10 -12.38 17.13
CA GLY A 1177 -34.16 -13.85 17.26
C GLY A 1177 -35.54 -14.40 17.63
N TRP A 1178 -36.49 -13.56 18.04
CA TRP A 1178 -37.84 -13.97 18.40
C TRP A 1178 -38.80 -13.92 17.20
N LYS A 1179 -39.55 -15.00 16.95
CA LYS A 1179 -40.63 -15.01 15.94
C LYS A 1179 -41.96 -14.60 16.60
N PRO A 1180 -42.84 -13.86 15.91
CA PRO A 1180 -44.13 -13.46 16.47
C PRO A 1180 -44.96 -14.68 16.92
N GLY A 1181 -45.37 -14.71 18.19
CA GLY A 1181 -46.24 -15.76 18.76
C GLY A 1181 -45.66 -16.57 19.94
N MET A 1182 -44.42 -16.32 20.37
CA MET A 1182 -43.86 -16.97 21.57
C MET A 1182 -44.19 -16.18 22.85
N PRO A 1183 -44.81 -16.78 23.89
CA PRO A 1183 -45.04 -16.12 25.16
C PRO A 1183 -43.73 -15.97 25.98
N VAL A 1184 -43.49 -14.78 26.55
CA VAL A 1184 -42.37 -14.46 27.45
C VAL A 1184 -42.83 -14.68 28.90
N GLU A 1185 -42.14 -15.52 29.67
CA GLU A 1185 -42.23 -15.52 31.15
C GLU A 1185 -40.92 -14.95 31.72
N LEU A 1186 -41.02 -13.88 32.52
CA LEU A 1186 -39.88 -13.27 33.23
C LEU A 1186 -39.67 -13.97 34.59
N PRO A 1187 -38.42 -14.17 35.05
CA PRO A 1187 -38.14 -14.84 36.33
C PRO A 1187 -38.68 -14.03 37.52
N THR A 1188 -39.38 -14.71 38.43
CA THR A 1188 -40.19 -14.14 39.51
C THR A 1188 -39.43 -13.56 40.71
N ASP A 1189 -38.10 -13.66 40.77
CA ASP A 1189 -37.31 -13.36 41.99
C ASP A 1189 -36.29 -12.22 41.81
N LEU A 1190 -36.75 -11.05 41.34
CA LEU A 1190 -36.00 -9.80 41.49
C LEU A 1190 -36.41 -9.11 42.80
N PRO A 1191 -35.46 -8.68 43.65
CA PRO A 1191 -35.81 -7.98 44.89
C PRO A 1191 -36.48 -6.65 44.58
N LEU A 1192 -37.59 -6.36 45.28
CA LEU A 1192 -38.33 -5.11 45.16
C LEU A 1192 -37.45 -3.93 45.63
N PRO A 1193 -37.43 -2.80 44.90
CA PRO A 1193 -36.67 -1.62 45.30
C PRO A 1193 -37.23 -1.03 46.61
N PRO A 1194 -36.36 -0.51 47.50
CA PRO A 1194 -36.81 0.07 48.75
C PRO A 1194 -37.65 1.35 48.54
N PRO A 1195 -38.54 1.71 49.48
CA PRO A 1195 -39.44 2.85 49.33
C PRO A 1195 -38.67 4.17 49.18
N GLY A 1196 -38.96 4.94 48.13
CA GLY A 1196 -38.35 6.26 47.86
C GLY A 1196 -37.38 6.32 46.66
N TRP A 1197 -37.18 5.20 45.98
CA TRP A 1197 -36.26 5.05 44.85
C TRP A 1197 -36.84 5.61 43.53
N LYS A 1198 -36.06 6.36 42.73
CA LYS A 1198 -36.52 7.00 41.48
C LYS A 1198 -35.86 6.40 40.22
N PRO A 1199 -36.51 6.47 39.04
CA PRO A 1199 -35.94 5.96 37.79
C PRO A 1199 -34.64 6.71 37.43
N GLY A 1200 -33.52 5.98 37.35
CA GLY A 1200 -32.19 6.53 37.10
C GLY A 1200 -31.22 6.42 38.28
N ASP A 1201 -31.72 6.10 39.48
CA ASP A 1201 -30.87 5.78 40.62
C ASP A 1201 -30.12 4.44 40.36
N PRO A 1202 -28.92 4.19 40.94
CA PRO A 1202 -28.22 2.92 40.80
C PRO A 1202 -28.63 1.89 41.87
N ILE A 1203 -29.01 0.67 41.49
CA ILE A 1203 -29.22 -0.46 42.42
C ILE A 1203 -27.90 -1.18 42.60
N ALA A 1204 -27.38 -1.22 43.83
CA ALA A 1204 -26.24 -2.06 44.15
C ALA A 1204 -26.66 -3.54 44.12
N LEU A 1205 -26.22 -4.28 43.09
CA LEU A 1205 -26.39 -5.73 43.03
C LEU A 1205 -25.33 -6.41 43.93
N PRO A 1206 -25.65 -7.56 44.55
CA PRO A 1206 -24.68 -8.29 45.35
C PRO A 1206 -23.49 -8.75 44.49
N PRO A 1207 -22.27 -8.85 45.08
CA PRO A 1207 -21.06 -9.20 44.34
C PRO A 1207 -21.21 -10.57 43.65
N VAL A 1208 -20.74 -10.66 42.40
CA VAL A 1208 -20.91 -11.81 41.47
C VAL A 1208 -20.46 -13.13 42.10
N ASP A 1209 -19.55 -13.07 43.08
CA ASP A 1209 -19.05 -14.24 43.77
C ASP A 1209 -20.06 -14.95 44.69
N SER A 1210 -21.16 -14.28 45.02
CA SER A 1210 -22.26 -14.84 45.82
C SER A 1210 -23.33 -15.58 45.01
N LEU A 1211 -23.25 -15.56 43.66
CA LEU A 1211 -24.24 -16.19 42.78
C LEU A 1211 -23.87 -17.65 42.44
N PRO A 1212 -24.86 -18.57 42.36
CA PRO A 1212 -24.64 -19.96 41.94
C PRO A 1212 -23.97 -20.06 40.57
N LEU A 1213 -23.04 -21.01 40.40
CA LEU A 1213 -22.15 -21.14 39.24
C LEU A 1213 -22.88 -21.11 37.87
N GLN A 1214 -24.11 -21.60 37.81
CA GLN A 1214 -24.92 -21.65 36.60
C GLN A 1214 -25.40 -20.27 36.12
N LYS A 1215 -25.48 -19.26 37.00
CA LYS A 1215 -25.95 -17.89 36.68
C LYS A 1215 -24.83 -16.87 36.43
N ARG A 1216 -23.56 -17.23 36.67
CA ARG A 1216 -22.41 -16.36 36.34
C ARG A 1216 -22.16 -16.22 34.83
N PHE A 1217 -22.62 -17.18 34.03
CA PHE A 1217 -22.39 -17.24 32.58
C PHE A 1217 -23.17 -16.21 31.76
N LEU A 1218 -24.17 -15.53 32.33
CA LEU A 1218 -24.99 -14.52 31.63
C LEU A 1218 -24.40 -13.10 31.66
N PHE A 1219 -23.32 -12.86 32.41
CA PHE A 1219 -22.80 -11.50 32.66
C PHE A 1219 -21.35 -11.26 32.17
N LEU A 1220 -20.80 -12.10 31.28
CA LEU A 1220 -19.45 -11.94 30.73
C LEU A 1220 -19.48 -11.50 29.24
N PRO A 1221 -18.65 -10.52 28.82
CA PRO A 1221 -18.59 -10.06 27.41
C PRO A 1221 -18.01 -11.13 26.47
N HIS A 1222 -18.50 -11.14 25.23
CA HIS A 1222 -18.43 -12.23 24.26
C HIS A 1222 -17.05 -12.54 23.62
N TYR A 1223 -15.92 -12.22 24.25
CA TYR A 1223 -14.57 -12.43 23.68
C TYR A 1223 -13.73 -13.55 24.32
N TRP A 1224 -14.32 -14.39 25.18
CA TRP A 1224 -13.64 -15.50 25.87
C TRP A 1224 -14.28 -16.88 25.64
N MET A 1225 -14.72 -17.19 24.42
CA MET A 1225 -15.37 -18.48 24.10
C MET A 1225 -14.83 -19.18 22.84
N THR A 1226 -13.51 -19.37 22.75
CA THR A 1226 -12.92 -20.39 21.86
C THR A 1226 -11.73 -21.15 22.48
N SER A 1227 -11.70 -21.29 23.81
CA SER A 1227 -10.62 -22.02 24.53
C SER A 1227 -11.10 -23.10 25.51
N LEU A 1228 -12.37 -23.50 25.49
CA LEU A 1228 -12.90 -24.47 26.45
C LEU A 1228 -13.86 -25.49 25.81
N LEU A 1229 -13.44 -26.18 24.75
CA LEU A 1229 -14.07 -27.44 24.35
C LEU A 1229 -13.02 -28.42 23.78
N SER A 1230 -12.23 -29.01 24.68
CA SER A 1230 -11.70 -30.36 24.47
C SER A 1230 -11.63 -31.08 25.81
N ASN A 1231 -12.67 -31.85 26.16
CA ASN A 1231 -12.47 -33.19 26.70
C ASN A 1231 -13.80 -33.97 26.81
N ASN A 1232 -13.72 -35.18 26.25
CA ASN A 1232 -14.35 -36.42 26.66
C ASN A 1232 -15.81 -36.71 26.25
N SER A 1233 -15.90 -37.52 25.18
CA SER A 1233 -16.46 -38.90 25.16
C SER A 1233 -17.70 -39.19 26.01
N TRP A 1234 -18.78 -39.67 25.37
CA TRP A 1234 -19.26 -41.06 25.40
C TRP A 1234 -20.65 -41.19 24.76
N ALA A 1235 -20.82 -42.29 24.00
CA ALA A 1235 -22.03 -43.09 23.77
C ALA A 1235 -23.10 -42.67 22.73
N VAL A 1236 -23.27 -43.64 21.80
CA VAL A 1236 -24.32 -43.93 20.79
C VAL A 1236 -24.22 -43.23 19.44
#